data_AF-A0A969F6H2-F1
#
_entry.id   AF-A0A969F6H2-F1
#
_cell.length_a   1.000
_cell.length_b   1.000
_cell.length_c   1.000
_cell.angle_alpha   90.00
_cell.angle_beta   90.00
_cell.angle_gamma   90.00
#
_symmetry.space_group_name_H-M   'P 1'
#
loop_
_entity.id
_entity.type
_entity.pdbx_description
1 polymer ?
#
loop_
_entity_poly.entity_id
_entity_poly.type
_entity_poly.pdbx_seq_one_letter_code
_entity_poly.pdbx_strand_id
1 'polypeptide(L)'
;MTTSQHPDSQRQGGILWLLNRLPDWFGFVFGGLGRSLLMVMVFLVLVLSVPLIIAPLTIWQQTIVAILLMLIGWFVVRLEQQQTQQQTSEYLHLFLVWLSIVTTFRYLYYRTSYTLNLDSWVNGSLSILLFGAELYAIATLLLAYFQTLKLKDRQPVDLSAYPKDQWFSVDIYIPTYNEDVEIVRKTALAAMAIDYPPEKKHVYVLDDGRKDLERREKLRQICKELGCTMLTRDNNDHAKAGNINTAMQRTTGEIILILDCDHIPTRQFLLHTVGFFYDSKVALVQTPHWFYNPDPFERNLLTQGRVPVNNELFYKVLQKGNDFWNAAFFCGSAAVFRKDYVQEVGGIAVETVTEDCHTSLRLHSKGYKSVYYDKIMVAGLAPERFSAYVGQQVRWARGMAQILRLENPLFNPRLKLSLAQRLCYFSATSHFFFGFPRLMYAIAPILYLLLGVDLIRGLGTETLAYALPHILLAMNANYITYKTVRFSFWNEIFEYAMAFQDGLVTFMALLNPKLGKFNVTAKGTMVNKRSFDWNSAQVPVIVSILLLVSLMTVPFWLILRPEDQEAVIINAAWSVFNLLLLVAAILVAFEQPQLRRAHRLDRQLTAIIYSQDQTWTGKTLDASETGCRILLENWPNLPDQIELELVGDFGARAFLNGQIIRVTPQNDNQIIVAVDFVDPTPVQFDALVLVLYSDVNQWYSQERQNLDNPLGSLRFLMTGLFRAFRDPKPAQKVTVRKQISAAAQIYWEGRFHTATATEINTRTVRLELSEKTIHNLDDMRHNKPPVGILVSQYSTDPLPKRLIAQVETVELPGRMTNNPYSPTSTASPTVIELRFPKNLDHQQGDKIKQLLKTLK
;
A
#
# COMPACT_ATOMS: atom_id res chain seq x y z
N MET A 1 -18.00 -13.59 -18.49
CA MET A 1 -19.07 -14.59 -18.31
C MET A 1 -18.54 -15.93 -18.76
N THR A 2 -18.42 -16.89 -17.84
CA THR A 2 -18.45 -18.37 -17.94
C THR A 2 -17.75 -18.92 -16.71
N THR A 3 -18.52 -19.11 -15.65
CA THR A 3 -18.14 -19.75 -14.38
C THR A 3 -18.13 -21.26 -14.56
N SER A 4 -16.97 -21.90 -14.39
CA SER A 4 -16.83 -23.35 -14.29
C SER A 4 -17.43 -23.84 -12.97
N GLN A 5 -18.49 -24.64 -13.04
CA GLN A 5 -19.08 -25.32 -11.90
C GLN A 5 -18.23 -26.56 -11.54
N HIS A 6 -17.66 -26.57 -10.34
CA HIS A 6 -17.15 -27.80 -9.72
C HIS A 6 -18.31 -28.58 -9.08
N PRO A 7 -18.42 -29.91 -9.28
CA PRO A 7 -19.46 -30.73 -8.65
C PRO A 7 -18.95 -31.31 -7.33
N ASP A 8 -19.31 -30.71 -6.20
CA ASP A 8 -19.07 -31.27 -4.86
C ASP A 8 -20.17 -30.87 -3.85
N SER A 9 -21.44 -30.86 -4.28
CA SER A 9 -22.56 -30.26 -3.52
C SER A 9 -23.48 -31.24 -2.77
N GLN A 10 -23.16 -32.54 -2.64
CA GLN A 10 -24.12 -33.50 -2.06
C GLN A 10 -23.94 -33.85 -0.56
N ARG A 11 -23.08 -33.15 0.19
CA ARG A 11 -22.94 -33.35 1.66
C ARG A 11 -23.07 -32.07 2.51
N GLN A 12 -23.91 -31.11 2.10
CA GLN A 12 -24.14 -29.86 2.85
C GLN A 12 -25.63 -29.59 3.18
N GLY A 13 -26.45 -30.62 3.45
CA GLY A 13 -27.92 -30.48 3.49
C GLY A 13 -28.56 -29.86 4.74
N GLY A 14 -27.93 -29.91 5.92
CA GLY A 14 -28.56 -29.44 7.17
C GLY A 14 -28.12 -28.05 7.63
N ILE A 15 -26.81 -27.80 7.57
CA ILE A 15 -26.19 -26.56 8.07
C ILE A 15 -26.51 -25.38 7.14
N LEU A 16 -26.40 -25.58 5.83
CA LEU A 16 -26.72 -24.55 4.84
C LEU A 16 -28.21 -24.15 4.88
N TRP A 17 -29.09 -25.12 5.17
CA TRP A 17 -30.52 -24.87 5.35
C TRP A 17 -30.81 -23.99 6.57
N LEU A 18 -30.17 -24.29 7.71
CA LEU A 18 -30.31 -23.50 8.94
C LEU A 18 -29.75 -22.08 8.76
N LEU A 19 -28.61 -21.96 8.07
CA LEU A 19 -27.93 -20.67 7.81
C LEU A 19 -28.68 -19.77 6.83
N ASN A 20 -29.35 -20.32 5.83
CA ASN A 20 -30.19 -19.52 4.92
C ASN A 20 -31.46 -19.03 5.63
N ARG A 21 -32.00 -19.83 6.56
CA ARG A 21 -33.20 -19.48 7.34
C ARG A 21 -32.94 -18.56 8.52
N LEU A 22 -31.74 -18.57 9.09
CA LEU A 22 -31.40 -17.78 10.29
C LEU A 22 -31.56 -16.26 10.08
N PRO A 23 -31.00 -15.64 9.03
CA PRO A 23 -31.19 -14.21 8.75
C PRO A 23 -32.65 -13.85 8.50
N ASP A 24 -33.38 -14.68 7.77
CA ASP A 24 -34.82 -14.49 7.52
C ASP A 24 -35.64 -14.62 8.80
N TRP A 25 -35.28 -15.56 9.67
CA TRP A 25 -35.90 -15.76 10.98
C TRP A 25 -35.60 -14.59 11.92
N PHE A 26 -34.36 -14.12 12.00
CA PHE A 26 -34.01 -12.91 12.74
C PHE A 26 -34.70 -11.68 12.15
N GLY A 27 -34.74 -11.53 10.82
CA GLY A 27 -35.46 -10.45 10.15
C GLY A 27 -36.96 -10.47 10.44
N PHE A 28 -37.58 -11.65 10.46
CA PHE A 28 -38.98 -11.84 10.79
C PHE A 28 -39.28 -11.58 12.27
N VAL A 29 -38.50 -12.17 13.18
CA VAL A 29 -38.68 -12.04 14.64
C VAL A 29 -38.40 -10.62 15.12
N PHE A 30 -37.37 -9.97 14.57
CA PHE A 30 -36.92 -8.66 15.04
C PHE A 30 -37.40 -7.49 14.18
N GLY A 31 -37.85 -7.73 12.94
CA GLY A 31 -38.31 -6.68 12.02
C GLY A 31 -39.58 -5.97 12.48
N GLY A 32 -40.40 -6.62 13.32
CA GLY A 32 -41.57 -6.00 13.97
C GLY A 32 -41.28 -5.36 15.33
N LEU A 33 -40.07 -5.51 15.89
CA LEU A 33 -39.75 -4.99 17.21
C LEU A 33 -39.34 -3.52 17.12
N GLY A 34 -40.10 -2.64 17.78
CA GLY A 34 -39.74 -1.22 17.87
C GLY A 34 -38.39 -1.01 18.57
N ARG A 35 -37.74 0.13 18.30
CA ARG A 35 -36.41 0.51 18.86
C ARG A 35 -36.31 0.30 20.39
N SER A 36 -37.39 0.56 21.13
CA SER A 36 -37.45 0.37 22.58
C SER A 36 -37.28 -1.09 23.00
N LEU A 37 -37.89 -2.02 22.27
CA LEU A 37 -37.82 -3.45 22.57
C LEU A 37 -36.44 -4.03 22.22
N LEU A 38 -35.83 -3.55 21.14
CA LEU A 38 -34.43 -3.89 20.81
C LEU A 38 -33.46 -3.41 21.90
N MET A 39 -33.67 -2.20 22.45
CA MET A 39 -32.88 -1.70 23.58
C MET A 39 -33.06 -2.56 24.84
N VAL A 40 -34.29 -3.03 25.11
CA VAL A 40 -34.56 -3.96 26.22
C VAL A 40 -33.85 -5.31 26.01
N MET A 41 -33.85 -5.85 24.80
CA MET A 41 -33.14 -7.11 24.50
C MET A 41 -31.63 -6.97 24.65
N VAL A 42 -31.03 -5.87 24.17
CA VAL A 42 -29.61 -5.57 24.39
C VAL A 42 -29.31 -5.45 25.87
N PHE A 43 -30.16 -4.75 26.63
CA PHE A 43 -30.02 -4.63 28.08
C PHE A 43 -30.09 -5.99 28.78
N LEU A 44 -31.03 -6.87 28.40
CA LEU A 44 -31.14 -8.22 28.93
C LEU A 44 -29.90 -9.07 28.61
N VAL A 45 -29.37 -9.00 27.40
CA VAL A 45 -28.13 -9.69 27.02
C VAL A 45 -26.96 -9.20 27.87
N LEU A 46 -26.86 -7.89 28.14
CA LEU A 46 -25.82 -7.34 29.02
C LEU A 46 -25.99 -7.85 30.47
N VAL A 47 -27.20 -7.87 31.00
CA VAL A 47 -27.49 -8.38 32.35
C VAL A 47 -27.16 -9.87 32.46
N LEU A 48 -27.57 -10.68 31.47
CA LEU A 48 -27.27 -12.11 31.40
C LEU A 48 -25.78 -12.41 31.18
N SER A 49 -25.00 -11.44 30.70
CA SER A 49 -23.55 -11.56 30.56
C SER A 49 -22.81 -11.39 31.89
N VAL A 50 -23.40 -10.72 32.88
CA VAL A 50 -22.74 -10.46 34.18
C VAL A 50 -22.33 -11.76 34.89
N PRO A 51 -23.19 -12.78 35.05
CA PRO A 51 -22.77 -14.06 35.63
C PRO A 51 -21.62 -14.73 34.87
N LEU A 52 -21.58 -14.65 33.54
CA LEU A 52 -20.50 -15.20 32.73
C LEU A 52 -19.15 -14.51 32.99
N ILE A 53 -19.18 -13.25 33.40
CA ILE A 53 -17.99 -12.44 33.73
C ILE A 53 -17.49 -12.74 35.14
N ILE A 54 -18.37 -12.71 36.14
CA ILE A 54 -17.96 -12.70 37.55
C ILE A 54 -17.95 -14.09 38.21
N ALA A 55 -18.57 -15.11 37.60
CA ALA A 55 -18.67 -16.43 38.21
C ALA A 55 -17.27 -17.01 38.51
N PRO A 56 -16.96 -17.30 39.79
CA PRO A 56 -15.69 -17.92 40.15
C PRO A 56 -15.69 -19.36 39.67
N LEU A 57 -14.66 -19.75 38.92
CA LEU A 57 -14.47 -21.11 38.42
C LEU A 57 -13.13 -21.64 38.93
N THR A 58 -13.07 -22.94 39.18
CA THR A 58 -11.77 -23.60 39.39
C THR A 58 -10.97 -23.62 38.09
N ILE A 59 -9.64 -23.77 38.18
CA ILE A 59 -8.73 -23.69 37.02
C ILE A 59 -9.14 -24.67 35.90
N TRP A 60 -9.51 -25.91 36.24
CA TRP A 60 -9.96 -26.90 35.26
C TRP A 60 -11.31 -26.53 34.61
N GLN A 61 -12.26 -26.02 35.39
CA GLN A 61 -13.54 -25.53 34.88
C GLN A 61 -13.35 -24.35 33.93
N GLN A 62 -12.54 -23.37 34.34
CA GLN A 62 -12.19 -22.22 33.51
C GLN A 62 -11.48 -22.67 32.22
N THR A 63 -10.56 -23.63 32.29
CA THR A 63 -9.86 -24.18 31.13
C THR A 63 -10.83 -24.83 30.14
N ILE A 64 -11.81 -25.60 30.61
CA ILE A 64 -12.84 -26.20 29.74
C ILE A 64 -13.67 -25.10 29.06
N VAL A 65 -14.14 -24.11 29.84
CA VAL A 65 -14.90 -22.98 29.30
C VAL A 65 -14.08 -22.22 28.26
N ALA A 66 -12.81 -21.94 28.57
CA ALA A 66 -11.87 -21.29 27.66
C ALA A 66 -11.78 -22.03 26.32
N ILE A 67 -11.53 -23.34 26.35
CA ILE A 67 -11.42 -24.17 25.14
C ILE A 67 -12.73 -24.15 24.34
N LEU A 68 -13.88 -24.32 25.00
CA LEU A 68 -15.18 -24.30 24.33
C LEU A 68 -15.45 -22.95 23.64
N LEU A 69 -15.19 -21.83 24.33
CA LEU A 69 -15.39 -20.49 23.76
C LEU A 69 -14.46 -20.23 22.58
N MET A 70 -13.20 -20.66 22.66
CA MET A 70 -12.25 -20.57 21.56
C MET A 70 -12.68 -21.41 20.35
N LEU A 71 -13.19 -22.63 20.58
CA LEU A 71 -13.73 -23.49 19.53
C LEU A 71 -14.98 -22.89 18.87
N ILE A 72 -15.87 -22.26 19.64
CA ILE A 72 -17.03 -21.52 19.12
C ILE A 72 -16.55 -20.38 18.23
N GLY A 73 -15.59 -19.57 18.70
CA GLY A 73 -15.03 -18.47 17.91
C GLY A 73 -14.42 -18.95 16.60
N TRP A 74 -13.62 -20.01 16.65
CA TRP A 74 -13.04 -20.64 15.47
C TRP A 74 -14.10 -21.16 14.50
N PHE A 75 -15.15 -21.81 15.01
CA PHE A 75 -16.24 -22.32 14.20
C PHE A 75 -17.00 -21.20 13.49
N VAL A 76 -17.29 -20.09 14.19
CA VAL A 76 -17.96 -18.91 13.62
C VAL A 76 -17.14 -18.29 12.49
N VAL A 77 -15.81 -18.16 12.66
CA VAL A 77 -14.93 -17.66 11.58
C VAL A 77 -14.95 -18.62 10.38
N ARG A 78 -14.92 -19.93 10.61
CA ARG A 78 -15.03 -20.93 9.52
C ARG A 78 -16.36 -20.85 8.79
N LEU A 79 -17.46 -20.62 9.50
CA LEU A 79 -18.77 -20.41 8.88
C LEU A 79 -18.78 -19.15 8.02
N GLU A 80 -18.21 -18.05 8.51
CA GLU A 80 -18.11 -16.79 7.77
C GLU A 80 -17.30 -16.96 6.48
N GLN A 81 -16.22 -17.73 6.51
CA GLN A 81 -15.41 -18.04 5.32
C GLN A 81 -16.16 -18.84 4.24
N GLN A 82 -17.19 -19.60 4.62
CA GLN A 82 -17.98 -20.41 3.69
C GLN A 82 -19.18 -19.66 3.09
N GLN A 83 -19.59 -18.53 3.67
CA GLN A 83 -20.77 -17.79 3.26
C GLN A 83 -20.40 -16.40 2.72
N THR A 84 -20.96 -16.04 1.57
CA THR A 84 -20.62 -14.79 0.86
C THR A 84 -21.60 -13.63 1.09
N GLN A 85 -22.66 -13.85 1.86
CA GLN A 85 -23.66 -12.81 2.12
C GLN A 85 -23.18 -11.84 3.21
N GLN A 86 -23.12 -10.55 2.84
CA GLN A 86 -22.67 -9.46 3.72
C GLN A 86 -23.48 -9.41 5.03
N GLN A 87 -24.81 -9.52 4.95
CA GLN A 87 -25.68 -9.43 6.12
C GLN A 87 -25.40 -10.54 7.15
N THR A 88 -25.13 -11.76 6.70
CA THR A 88 -24.74 -12.86 7.60
C THR A 88 -23.39 -12.59 8.25
N SER A 89 -22.40 -12.11 7.48
CA SER A 89 -21.08 -11.74 8.01
C SER A 89 -21.17 -10.65 9.10
N GLU A 90 -22.05 -9.65 8.92
CA GLU A 90 -22.34 -8.64 9.93
C GLU A 90 -22.89 -9.25 11.25
N TYR A 91 -23.85 -10.16 11.17
CA TYR A 91 -24.39 -10.83 12.37
C TYR A 91 -23.35 -11.71 13.08
N LEU A 92 -22.53 -12.45 12.32
CA LEU A 92 -21.44 -13.25 12.88
C LEU A 92 -20.38 -12.37 13.55
N HIS A 93 -20.05 -11.21 12.96
CA HIS A 93 -19.18 -10.22 13.57
C HIS A 93 -19.75 -9.71 14.90
N LEU A 94 -21.01 -9.28 14.93
CA LEU A 94 -21.66 -8.79 16.16
C LEU A 94 -21.71 -9.86 17.26
N PHE A 95 -21.94 -11.12 16.90
CA PHE A 95 -21.89 -12.24 17.84
C PHE A 95 -20.48 -12.43 18.44
N LEU A 96 -19.44 -12.40 17.60
CA LEU A 96 -18.05 -12.49 18.09
C LEU A 96 -17.64 -11.27 18.91
N VAL A 97 -18.11 -10.08 18.57
CA VAL A 97 -17.89 -8.87 19.37
C VAL A 97 -18.49 -9.05 20.77
N TRP A 98 -19.73 -9.52 20.88
CA TRP A 98 -20.33 -9.82 22.19
C TRP A 98 -19.51 -10.87 22.96
N LEU A 99 -19.17 -11.99 22.32
CA LEU A 99 -18.40 -13.07 22.95
C LEU A 99 -17.02 -12.59 23.42
N SER A 100 -16.34 -11.77 22.61
CA SER A 100 -15.08 -11.14 22.95
C SER A 100 -15.22 -10.17 24.11
N ILE A 101 -16.26 -9.34 24.16
CA ILE A 101 -16.53 -8.43 25.28
C ILE A 101 -16.69 -9.24 26.58
N VAL A 102 -17.49 -10.30 26.56
CA VAL A 102 -17.70 -11.17 27.74
C VAL A 102 -16.37 -11.74 28.25
N THR A 103 -15.54 -12.32 27.38
CA THR A 103 -14.25 -12.90 27.81
C THR A 103 -13.23 -11.83 28.20
N THR A 104 -13.26 -10.65 27.57
CA THR A 104 -12.44 -9.49 27.95
C THR A 104 -12.75 -9.03 29.36
N PHE A 105 -14.03 -8.83 29.67
CA PHE A 105 -14.44 -8.40 31.01
C PHE A 105 -14.24 -9.50 32.05
N ARG A 106 -14.37 -10.78 31.68
CA ARG A 106 -13.98 -11.91 32.55
C ARG A 106 -12.48 -11.89 32.88
N TYR A 107 -11.64 -11.68 31.88
CA TYR A 107 -10.20 -11.49 32.08
C TYR A 107 -9.90 -10.26 32.95
N LEU A 108 -10.56 -9.13 32.69
CA LEU A 108 -10.39 -7.91 33.47
C LEU A 108 -10.82 -8.08 34.93
N TYR A 109 -11.93 -8.77 35.17
CA TYR A 109 -12.39 -9.13 36.52
C TYR A 109 -11.37 -10.03 37.22
N TYR A 110 -10.82 -11.04 36.53
CA TYR A 110 -9.74 -11.87 37.05
C TYR A 110 -8.49 -11.06 37.39
N ARG A 111 -8.07 -10.16 36.49
CA ARG A 111 -6.91 -9.29 36.67
C ARG A 111 -7.05 -8.40 37.89
N THR A 112 -8.18 -7.71 38.01
CA THR A 112 -8.48 -6.78 39.11
C THR A 112 -8.65 -7.47 40.46
N SER A 113 -9.30 -8.64 40.49
CA SER A 113 -9.71 -9.27 41.75
C SER A 113 -8.64 -10.18 42.34
N TYR A 114 -7.81 -10.82 41.52
CA TYR A 114 -6.94 -11.91 41.98
C TYR A 114 -5.43 -11.72 41.74
N THR A 115 -5.04 -10.94 40.71
CA THR A 115 -3.65 -10.99 40.22
C THR A 115 -2.89 -9.65 40.23
N LEU A 116 -3.47 -8.58 40.78
CA LEU A 116 -2.71 -7.37 41.11
C LEU A 116 -1.72 -7.67 42.24
N ASN A 117 -0.42 -7.48 41.97
CA ASN A 117 0.64 -7.68 42.96
C ASN A 117 0.96 -6.34 43.63
N LEU A 118 0.48 -6.15 44.86
CA LEU A 118 0.70 -4.94 45.66
C LEU A 118 1.59 -5.20 46.89
N ASP A 119 2.40 -6.26 46.88
CA ASP A 119 3.15 -6.73 48.05
C ASP A 119 4.35 -5.83 48.40
N SER A 120 4.88 -5.10 47.41
CA SER A 120 5.96 -4.13 47.60
C SER A 120 5.70 -2.87 46.77
N TRP A 121 6.36 -1.76 47.10
CA TRP A 121 6.24 -0.52 46.33
C TRP A 121 6.65 -0.70 44.85
N VAL A 122 7.73 -1.46 44.61
CA VAL A 122 8.25 -1.73 43.25
C VAL A 122 7.27 -2.60 42.46
N ASN A 123 6.87 -3.75 43.03
CA ASN A 123 5.93 -4.66 42.38
C ASN A 123 4.57 -3.97 42.17
N GLY A 124 4.07 -3.27 43.19
CA GLY A 124 2.80 -2.54 43.13
C GLY A 124 2.77 -1.48 42.05
N SER A 125 3.80 -0.63 41.98
CA SER A 125 3.87 0.43 40.97
C SER A 125 3.92 -0.15 39.55
N LEU A 126 4.75 -1.17 39.32
CA LEU A 126 4.92 -1.79 38.00
C LEU A 126 3.71 -2.67 37.60
N SER A 127 3.06 -3.32 38.56
CA SER A 127 1.82 -4.06 38.37
C SER A 127 0.68 -3.12 37.94
N ILE A 128 0.56 -1.95 38.59
CA ILE A 128 -0.42 -0.92 38.20
C ILE A 128 -0.10 -0.35 36.81
N LEU A 129 1.16 -0.14 36.46
CA LEU A 129 1.54 0.33 35.12
C LEU A 129 1.21 -0.70 34.04
N LEU A 130 1.50 -1.98 34.28
CA LEU A 130 1.10 -3.06 33.38
C LEU A 130 -0.43 -3.13 33.25
N PHE A 131 -1.14 -3.04 34.37
CA PHE A 131 -2.61 -3.02 34.37
C PHE A 131 -3.17 -1.81 33.60
N GLY A 132 -2.55 -0.63 33.72
CA GLY A 132 -2.90 0.55 32.93
C GLY A 132 -2.69 0.36 31.43
N ALA A 133 -1.62 -0.34 31.03
CA ALA A 133 -1.37 -0.73 29.64
C ALA A 133 -2.47 -1.69 29.12
N GLU A 134 -2.88 -2.65 29.93
CA GLU A 134 -3.99 -3.57 29.62
C GLU A 134 -5.32 -2.83 29.48
N LEU A 135 -5.64 -1.91 30.40
CA LEU A 135 -6.84 -1.07 30.34
C LEU A 135 -6.88 -0.22 29.07
N TYR A 136 -5.74 0.35 28.65
CA TYR A 136 -5.66 1.08 27.39
C TYR A 136 -5.96 0.17 26.18
N ALA A 137 -5.39 -1.04 26.15
CA ALA A 137 -5.64 -2.00 25.07
C ALA A 137 -7.11 -2.41 25.02
N ILE A 138 -7.73 -2.68 26.17
CA ILE A 138 -9.16 -2.98 26.29
C ILE A 138 -10.02 -1.80 25.84
N ALA A 139 -9.69 -0.57 26.27
CA ALA A 139 -10.42 0.63 25.85
C ALA A 139 -10.35 0.82 24.32
N THR A 140 -9.16 0.65 23.73
CA THR A 140 -8.98 0.72 22.27
C THR A 140 -9.77 -0.37 21.54
N LEU A 141 -9.81 -1.59 22.09
CA LEU A 141 -10.61 -2.69 21.54
C LEU A 141 -12.11 -2.35 21.54
N LEU A 142 -12.64 -1.84 22.65
CA LEU A 142 -14.05 -1.45 22.76
C LEU A 142 -14.41 -0.30 21.80
N LEU A 143 -13.52 0.68 21.64
CA LEU A 143 -13.68 1.78 20.69
C LEU A 143 -13.65 1.28 19.24
N ALA A 144 -12.75 0.34 18.91
CA ALA A 144 -12.70 -0.29 17.61
C ALA A 144 -14.01 -1.04 17.31
N TYR A 145 -14.53 -1.84 18.26
CA TYR A 145 -15.82 -2.49 18.12
C TYR A 145 -16.96 -1.51 17.90
N PHE A 146 -16.98 -0.40 18.63
CA PHE A 146 -17.98 0.65 18.43
C PHE A 146 -17.95 1.23 17.00
N GLN A 147 -16.75 1.42 16.44
CA GLN A 147 -16.57 1.88 15.07
C GLN A 147 -16.92 0.79 14.03
N THR A 148 -16.74 -0.49 14.34
CA THR A 148 -17.02 -1.59 13.40
C THR A 148 -18.41 -2.21 13.54
N LEU A 149 -19.26 -1.71 14.45
CA LEU A 149 -20.65 -2.20 14.60
C LEU A 149 -21.43 -2.24 13.28
N LYS A 150 -21.19 -1.24 12.42
CA LYS A 150 -21.72 -1.20 11.06
C LYS A 150 -20.81 -0.38 10.16
N LEU A 151 -20.42 -0.97 9.04
CA LEU A 151 -19.68 -0.27 8.00
C LEU A 151 -20.67 0.34 7.01
N LYS A 152 -20.56 1.64 6.75
CA LYS A 152 -21.45 2.33 5.82
C LYS A 152 -20.82 2.40 4.43
N ASP A 153 -21.42 1.68 3.49
CA ASP A 153 -21.12 1.79 2.07
C ASP A 153 -22.03 2.82 1.41
N ARG A 154 -21.44 3.75 0.66
CA ARG A 154 -22.17 4.80 -0.04
C ARG A 154 -22.02 4.64 -1.54
N GLN A 155 -23.12 4.88 -2.25
CA GLN A 155 -23.11 5.06 -3.69
C GLN A 155 -22.98 6.55 -4.02
N PRO A 156 -22.33 6.91 -5.14
CA PRO A 156 -22.26 8.29 -5.59
C PRO A 156 -23.67 8.79 -5.92
N VAL A 157 -23.91 10.08 -5.71
CA VAL A 157 -25.15 10.73 -6.16
C VAL A 157 -25.00 11.05 -7.64
N ASP A 158 -25.91 10.52 -8.47
CA ASP A 158 -25.88 10.73 -9.92
C ASP A 158 -26.14 12.21 -10.25
N LEU A 159 -25.11 12.89 -10.77
CA LEU A 159 -25.21 14.29 -11.18
C LEU A 159 -26.08 14.49 -12.43
N SER A 160 -26.32 13.46 -13.23
CA SER A 160 -27.20 13.55 -14.40
C SER A 160 -28.66 13.82 -14.04
N ALA A 161 -29.04 13.53 -12.78
CA ALA A 161 -30.34 13.91 -12.23
C ALA A 161 -30.52 15.43 -12.06
N TYR A 162 -29.44 16.22 -12.16
CA TYR A 162 -29.45 17.66 -12.02
C TYR A 162 -28.98 18.34 -13.32
N PRO A 163 -29.68 19.38 -13.80
CA PRO A 163 -29.22 20.19 -14.92
C PRO A 163 -27.81 20.75 -14.69
N LYS A 164 -26.96 20.77 -15.72
CA LYS A 164 -25.54 21.18 -15.60
C LYS A 164 -25.37 22.62 -15.10
N ASP A 165 -26.31 23.50 -15.40
CA ASP A 165 -26.38 24.88 -14.90
C ASP A 165 -26.59 24.95 -13.37
N GLN A 166 -27.15 23.91 -12.74
CA GLN A 166 -27.32 23.81 -11.28
C GLN A 166 -26.15 23.13 -10.57
N TRP A 167 -25.18 22.58 -11.30
CA TRP A 167 -23.99 21.98 -10.69
C TRP A 167 -23.17 23.04 -9.95
N PHE A 168 -22.60 22.68 -8.80
CA PHE A 168 -21.80 23.62 -8.00
C PHE A 168 -20.54 24.07 -8.74
N SER A 169 -20.13 25.32 -8.52
CA SER A 169 -18.78 25.77 -8.88
C SER A 169 -17.73 25.19 -7.92
N VAL A 170 -16.59 24.76 -8.44
CA VAL A 170 -15.54 24.06 -7.69
C VAL A 170 -14.18 24.72 -7.88
N ASP A 171 -13.57 25.11 -6.77
CA ASP A 171 -12.15 25.46 -6.72
C ASP A 171 -11.31 24.25 -6.29
N ILE A 172 -10.24 23.96 -7.03
CA ILE A 172 -9.31 22.88 -6.71
C ILE A 172 -8.01 23.50 -6.21
N TYR A 173 -7.65 23.21 -4.96
CA TYR A 173 -6.45 23.73 -4.30
C TYR A 173 -5.36 22.68 -4.21
N ILE A 174 -4.19 23.04 -4.72
CA ILE A 174 -2.98 22.22 -4.71
C ILE A 174 -1.88 22.98 -3.93
N PRO A 175 -1.86 22.90 -2.59
CA PRO A 175 -0.80 23.51 -1.78
C PRO A 175 0.55 22.83 -2.01
N THR A 176 1.60 23.64 -2.07
CA THR A 176 2.98 23.19 -2.21
C THR A 176 3.95 24.13 -1.48
N TYR A 177 5.08 23.58 -1.01
CA TYR A 177 6.11 24.31 -0.27
C TYR A 177 7.51 24.10 -0.85
N ASN A 178 7.99 22.84 -0.89
CA ASN A 178 9.35 22.51 -1.33
C ASN A 178 9.40 21.30 -2.27
N GLU A 179 8.24 20.79 -2.71
CA GLU A 179 8.16 19.64 -3.59
C GLU A 179 8.67 19.99 -4.99
N ASP A 180 9.23 19.00 -5.68
CA ASP A 180 9.71 19.15 -7.04
C ASP A 180 8.57 19.62 -7.96
N VAL A 181 8.88 20.54 -8.88
CA VAL A 181 7.89 21.11 -9.80
C VAL A 181 7.25 20.06 -10.70
N GLU A 182 7.94 18.95 -11.00
CA GLU A 182 7.41 17.83 -11.76
C GLU A 182 6.35 17.04 -10.97
N ILE A 183 6.48 16.97 -9.64
CA ILE A 183 5.44 16.37 -8.78
C ILE A 183 4.18 17.23 -8.85
N VAL A 184 4.33 18.57 -8.72
CA VAL A 184 3.22 19.52 -8.81
C VAL A 184 2.57 19.48 -10.20
N ARG A 185 3.38 19.40 -11.28
CA ARG A 185 2.90 19.33 -12.67
C ARG A 185 1.94 18.17 -12.86
N LYS A 186 2.30 16.96 -12.40
CA LYS A 186 1.45 15.75 -12.55
C LYS A 186 0.07 15.94 -11.93
N THR A 187 0.02 16.47 -10.71
CA THR A 187 -1.24 16.69 -9.99
C THR A 187 -2.06 17.81 -10.60
N ALA A 188 -1.43 18.92 -11.00
CA ALA A 188 -2.11 20.03 -11.66
C ALA A 188 -2.68 19.61 -13.03
N LEU A 189 -1.91 18.87 -13.83
CA LEU A 189 -2.35 18.33 -15.12
C LEU A 189 -3.58 17.44 -14.96
N ALA A 190 -3.55 16.50 -14.02
CA ALA A 190 -4.68 15.62 -13.75
C ALA A 190 -5.91 16.38 -13.21
N ALA A 191 -5.72 17.41 -12.37
CA ALA A 191 -6.81 18.27 -11.92
C ALA A 191 -7.46 19.04 -13.08
N MET A 192 -6.66 19.53 -14.03
CA MET A 192 -7.16 20.14 -15.27
C MET A 192 -7.95 19.15 -16.13
N ALA A 193 -7.59 17.86 -16.10
CA ALA A 193 -8.27 16.78 -16.84
C ALA A 193 -9.52 16.19 -16.17
N ILE A 194 -9.88 16.61 -14.94
CA ILE A 194 -11.13 16.17 -14.29
C ILE A 194 -12.36 16.48 -15.17
N ASP A 195 -13.23 15.50 -15.34
CA ASP A 195 -14.45 15.59 -16.14
C ASP A 195 -15.51 16.43 -15.39
N TYR A 196 -15.54 17.72 -15.67
CA TYR A 196 -16.48 18.69 -15.12
C TYR A 196 -16.63 19.88 -16.08
N PRO A 197 -17.73 20.65 -16.09
CA PRO A 197 -17.86 21.82 -16.94
C PRO A 197 -16.69 22.80 -16.73
N PRO A 198 -15.94 23.17 -17.78
CA PRO A 198 -14.74 23.99 -17.65
C PRO A 198 -14.96 25.34 -16.96
N GLU A 199 -16.13 25.94 -17.15
CA GLU A 199 -16.55 27.19 -16.53
C GLU A 199 -16.90 27.07 -15.05
N LYS A 200 -17.04 25.84 -14.53
CA LYS A 200 -17.37 25.55 -13.12
C LYS A 200 -16.21 24.93 -12.35
N LYS A 201 -15.04 24.80 -12.96
CA LYS A 201 -13.87 24.20 -12.31
C LYS A 201 -12.65 25.11 -12.49
N HIS A 202 -12.06 25.54 -11.39
CA HIS A 202 -10.85 26.35 -11.39
C HIS A 202 -9.75 25.68 -10.58
N VAL A 203 -8.56 25.53 -11.18
CA VAL A 203 -7.41 24.88 -10.53
C VAL A 203 -6.42 25.94 -10.05
N TYR A 204 -6.07 25.88 -8.77
CA TYR A 204 -5.13 26.79 -8.12
C TYR A 204 -3.96 26.04 -7.50
N VAL A 205 -2.74 26.40 -7.90
CA VAL A 205 -1.50 25.96 -7.23
C VAL A 205 -1.14 26.99 -6.17
N LEU A 206 -1.12 26.58 -4.90
CA LEU A 206 -0.89 27.48 -3.77
C LEU A 206 0.56 27.35 -3.29
N ASP A 207 1.44 28.25 -3.70
CA ASP A 207 2.87 28.15 -3.44
C ASP A 207 3.33 28.95 -2.22
N ASP A 208 3.77 28.23 -1.19
CA ASP A 208 4.36 28.78 0.03
C ASP A 208 5.91 28.76 0.01
N GLY A 209 6.55 28.29 -1.06
CA GLY A 209 8.00 28.11 -1.23
C GLY A 209 8.81 29.40 -1.43
N ARG A 210 8.55 30.46 -0.66
CA ARG A 210 9.02 31.84 -0.92
C ARG A 210 10.52 32.05 -1.10
N LYS A 211 11.35 31.17 -0.52
CA LYS A 211 12.81 31.31 -0.53
C LYS A 211 13.45 30.78 -1.80
N ASP A 212 12.75 29.91 -2.54
CA ASP A 212 13.24 29.29 -3.75
C ASP A 212 12.62 29.97 -4.98
N LEU A 213 13.27 31.06 -5.40
CA LEU A 213 12.78 31.89 -6.51
C LEU A 213 12.84 31.16 -7.85
N GLU A 214 13.83 30.28 -8.05
CA GLU A 214 13.98 29.52 -9.28
C GLU A 214 12.84 28.51 -9.43
N ARG A 215 12.55 27.75 -8.37
CA ARG A 215 11.40 26.84 -8.32
C ARG A 215 10.08 27.58 -8.55
N ARG A 216 9.92 28.75 -7.91
CA ARG A 216 8.72 29.58 -8.06
C ARG A 216 8.51 30.04 -9.51
N GLU A 217 9.56 30.41 -10.22
CA GLU A 217 9.46 30.77 -11.64
C GLU A 217 9.05 29.58 -12.51
N LYS A 218 9.68 28.40 -12.27
CA LYS A 218 9.31 27.16 -12.96
C LYS A 218 7.85 26.79 -12.71
N LEU A 219 7.36 26.92 -11.47
CA LEU A 219 5.95 26.70 -11.15
C LEU A 219 5.03 27.67 -11.90
N ARG A 220 5.40 28.95 -11.99
CA ARG A 220 4.61 29.94 -12.74
C ARG A 220 4.51 29.58 -14.21
N GLN A 221 5.62 29.13 -14.81
CA GLN A 221 5.67 28.68 -16.19
C GLN A 221 4.78 27.44 -16.40
N ILE A 222 4.89 26.42 -15.53
CA ILE A 222 4.02 25.23 -15.56
C ILE A 222 2.54 25.61 -15.43
N CYS A 223 2.20 26.52 -14.52
CA CYS A 223 0.80 26.95 -14.34
C CYS A 223 0.26 27.62 -15.61
N LYS A 224 1.08 28.46 -16.26
CA LYS A 224 0.73 29.10 -17.53
C LYS A 224 0.56 28.09 -18.67
N GLU A 225 1.43 27.10 -18.76
CA GLU A 225 1.36 26.03 -19.77
C GLU A 225 0.10 25.16 -19.61
N LEU A 226 -0.24 24.79 -18.38
CA LEU A 226 -1.39 23.94 -18.07
C LEU A 226 -2.72 24.71 -18.02
N GLY A 227 -2.69 26.04 -17.94
CA GLY A 227 -3.88 26.89 -17.81
C GLY A 227 -4.45 26.92 -16.38
N CYS A 228 -3.64 26.65 -15.36
CA CYS A 228 -4.04 26.80 -13.95
C CYS A 228 -3.49 28.11 -13.34
N THR A 229 -4.06 28.54 -12.21
CA THR A 229 -3.69 29.80 -11.56
C THR A 229 -2.74 29.55 -10.39
N MET A 230 -1.61 30.25 -10.37
CA MET A 230 -0.72 30.23 -9.21
C MET A 230 -1.15 31.31 -8.20
N LEU A 231 -1.32 30.94 -6.94
CA LEU A 231 -1.55 31.87 -5.84
C LEU A 231 -0.37 31.83 -4.87
N THR A 232 0.02 32.99 -4.36
CA THR A 232 1.07 33.18 -3.37
C THR A 232 0.61 34.13 -2.26
N ARG A 233 1.36 34.15 -1.16
CA ARG A 233 1.17 35.06 -0.03
C ARG A 233 2.51 35.56 0.52
N ASP A 234 2.44 36.61 1.33
CA ASP A 234 3.63 37.35 1.79
C ASP A 234 4.26 36.80 3.08
N ASN A 235 3.57 35.87 3.76
CA ASN A 235 4.03 35.19 4.99
C ASN A 235 3.92 33.66 4.86
N ASN A 236 4.41 32.92 5.87
CA ASN A 236 4.27 31.46 5.97
C ASN A 236 3.51 31.05 7.25
N ASP A 237 2.66 31.94 7.77
CA ASP A 237 1.95 31.70 9.02
C ASP A 237 1.04 30.48 8.89
N HIS A 238 1.03 29.62 9.89
CA HIS A 238 0.20 28.41 9.94
C HIS A 238 0.37 27.43 8.75
N ALA A 239 1.52 27.46 8.06
CA ALA A 239 1.90 26.51 7.02
C ALA A 239 0.77 26.23 6.00
N LYS A 240 0.48 24.95 5.71
CA LYS A 240 -0.55 24.52 4.74
C LYS A 240 -1.95 25.07 5.06
N ALA A 241 -2.37 25.03 6.32
CA ALA A 241 -3.67 25.56 6.75
C ALA A 241 -3.81 27.05 6.43
N GLY A 242 -2.78 27.85 6.76
CA GLY A 242 -2.74 29.28 6.46
C GLY A 242 -2.74 29.57 4.96
N ASN A 243 -2.03 28.76 4.17
CA ASN A 243 -2.01 28.87 2.71
C ASN A 243 -3.41 28.64 2.10
N ILE A 244 -4.09 27.56 2.51
CA ILE A 244 -5.46 27.25 2.08
C ILE A 244 -6.46 28.34 2.51
N ASN A 245 -6.38 28.80 3.75
CA ASN A 245 -7.25 29.86 4.26
C ASN A 245 -7.08 31.18 3.50
N THR A 246 -5.85 31.51 3.11
CA THR A 246 -5.57 32.71 2.29
C THR A 246 -6.17 32.57 0.89
N ALA A 247 -6.02 31.40 0.27
CA ALA A 247 -6.60 31.12 -1.05
C ALA A 247 -8.13 31.20 -1.02
N MET A 248 -8.77 30.63 0.02
CA MET A 248 -10.22 30.62 0.19
C MET A 248 -10.84 32.02 0.22
N GLN A 249 -10.11 33.05 0.67
CA GLN A 249 -10.55 34.45 0.67
C GLN A 249 -10.46 35.13 -0.71
N ARG A 250 -9.70 34.56 -1.66
CA ARG A 250 -9.36 35.17 -2.96
C ARG A 250 -10.04 34.50 -4.16
N THR A 251 -10.83 33.48 -3.92
CA THR A 251 -11.47 32.62 -4.92
C THR A 251 -12.97 32.60 -4.70
N THR A 252 -13.75 32.06 -5.63
CA THR A 252 -15.22 32.22 -5.64
C THR A 252 -16.00 30.91 -5.72
N GLY A 253 -15.35 29.74 -5.82
CA GLY A 253 -16.06 28.46 -5.88
C GLY A 253 -16.88 28.18 -4.62
N GLU A 254 -18.09 27.65 -4.80
CA GLU A 254 -18.98 27.23 -3.70
C GLU A 254 -18.43 26.00 -2.96
N ILE A 255 -17.76 25.14 -3.72
CA ILE A 255 -17.16 23.90 -3.28
C ILE A 255 -15.64 23.98 -3.45
N ILE A 256 -14.90 23.39 -2.52
CA ILE A 256 -13.44 23.35 -2.54
C ILE A 256 -12.97 21.90 -2.53
N LEU A 257 -12.15 21.50 -3.51
CA LEU A 257 -11.39 20.25 -3.47
C LEU A 257 -9.95 20.56 -3.03
N ILE A 258 -9.49 19.92 -1.95
CA ILE A 258 -8.11 20.03 -1.47
C ILE A 258 -7.33 18.78 -1.87
N LEU A 259 -6.23 18.97 -2.60
CA LEU A 259 -5.30 17.91 -3.02
C LEU A 259 -3.88 18.28 -2.61
N ASP A 260 -3.22 17.42 -1.85
CA ASP A 260 -1.77 17.48 -1.72
C ASP A 260 -1.10 17.43 -3.11
N CYS A 261 0.00 18.14 -3.27
CA CYS A 261 0.66 18.23 -4.58
C CYS A 261 1.21 16.90 -5.11
N ASP A 262 1.31 15.87 -4.27
CA ASP A 262 1.66 14.50 -4.64
C ASP A 262 0.45 13.56 -4.77
N HIS A 263 -0.80 14.06 -4.67
CA HIS A 263 -2.03 13.26 -4.80
C HIS A 263 -2.73 13.55 -6.15
N ILE A 264 -2.39 12.74 -7.15
CA ILE A 264 -2.89 12.90 -8.53
C ILE A 264 -4.36 12.43 -8.61
N PRO A 265 -5.33 13.29 -8.94
CA PRO A 265 -6.74 12.91 -8.99
C PRO A 265 -7.12 12.13 -10.26
N THR A 266 -8.09 11.24 -10.10
CA THR A 266 -8.78 10.56 -11.20
C THR A 266 -9.74 11.52 -11.92
N ARG A 267 -10.00 11.28 -13.21
CA ARG A 267 -10.87 12.15 -14.02
C ARG A 267 -12.29 12.27 -13.49
N GLN A 268 -12.81 11.20 -12.89
CA GLN A 268 -14.17 11.16 -12.38
C GLN A 268 -14.33 11.73 -10.95
N PHE A 269 -13.30 12.37 -10.38
CA PHE A 269 -13.30 12.82 -8.98
C PHE A 269 -14.56 13.61 -8.60
N LEU A 270 -14.85 14.70 -9.33
CA LEU A 270 -15.97 15.58 -9.02
C LEU A 270 -17.32 14.95 -9.32
N LEU A 271 -17.41 14.12 -10.37
CA LEU A 271 -18.64 13.41 -10.73
C LEU A 271 -19.12 12.46 -9.62
N HIS A 272 -18.19 11.87 -8.86
CA HIS A 272 -18.52 10.96 -7.77
C HIS A 272 -18.70 11.64 -6.40
N THR A 273 -18.28 12.90 -6.24
CA THR A 273 -18.20 13.54 -4.92
C THR A 273 -19.10 14.75 -4.76
N VAL A 274 -19.26 15.58 -5.79
CA VAL A 274 -20.00 16.85 -5.69
C VAL A 274 -21.50 16.60 -5.41
N GLY A 275 -22.06 15.51 -5.92
CA GLY A 275 -23.49 15.22 -5.75
C GLY A 275 -23.92 15.03 -4.29
N PHE A 276 -23.01 14.69 -3.37
CA PHE A 276 -23.34 14.59 -1.94
C PHE A 276 -23.72 15.94 -1.31
N PHE A 277 -23.30 17.06 -1.90
CA PHE A 277 -23.61 18.41 -1.40
C PHE A 277 -25.03 18.89 -1.75
N TYR A 278 -25.83 18.10 -2.46
CA TYR A 278 -27.27 18.37 -2.57
C TYR A 278 -28.02 18.06 -1.25
N ASP A 279 -27.45 17.28 -0.32
CA ASP A 279 -27.84 17.37 1.09
C ASP A 279 -27.21 18.64 1.67
N SER A 280 -28.05 19.63 1.98
CA SER A 280 -27.59 20.93 2.47
C SER A 280 -26.78 20.81 3.76
N LYS A 281 -26.94 19.75 4.57
CA LYS A 281 -26.17 19.57 5.82
C LYS A 281 -24.76 19.02 5.60
N VAL A 282 -24.40 18.54 4.41
CA VAL A 282 -23.07 17.99 4.15
C VAL A 282 -22.05 19.13 4.01
N ALA A 283 -21.04 19.10 4.87
CA ALA A 283 -19.90 20.02 4.87
C ALA A 283 -18.65 19.43 4.23
N LEU A 284 -18.48 18.10 4.28
CA LEU A 284 -17.25 17.40 3.93
C LEU A 284 -17.56 16.07 3.23
N VAL A 285 -16.87 15.79 2.13
CA VAL A 285 -16.76 14.47 1.52
C VAL A 285 -15.29 14.06 1.50
N GLN A 286 -14.93 12.97 2.16
CA GLN A 286 -13.57 12.41 2.18
C GLN A 286 -13.51 11.14 1.32
N THR A 287 -12.46 11.02 0.50
CA THR A 287 -12.13 9.79 -0.24
C THR A 287 -10.85 9.12 0.31
N PRO A 288 -10.66 7.80 0.13
CA PRO A 288 -9.42 7.10 0.51
C PRO A 288 -8.14 7.73 -0.06
N HIS A 289 -7.05 7.61 0.69
CA HIS A 289 -5.70 7.83 0.13
C HIS A 289 -5.08 6.49 -0.24
N TRP A 290 -4.71 6.36 -1.51
CA TRP A 290 -3.95 5.24 -1.99
C TRP A 290 -2.59 5.71 -2.48
N PHE A 291 -1.55 4.95 -2.17
CA PHE A 291 -0.18 5.25 -2.55
C PHE A 291 0.28 4.23 -3.58
N TYR A 292 0.87 4.72 -4.67
CA TYR A 292 1.30 3.85 -5.76
C TYR A 292 2.72 3.32 -5.62
N ASN A 293 3.51 3.91 -4.71
CA ASN A 293 4.80 3.40 -4.30
C ASN A 293 4.67 2.63 -2.96
N PRO A 294 5.50 1.59 -2.77
CA PRO A 294 5.53 0.86 -1.51
C PRO A 294 6.02 1.77 -0.39
N ASP A 295 5.39 1.66 0.78
CA ASP A 295 5.90 2.29 2.00
C ASP A 295 7.18 1.57 2.49
N PRO A 296 7.91 2.12 3.48
CA PRO A 296 9.13 1.50 3.98
C PRO A 296 8.90 0.10 4.57
N PHE A 297 7.72 -0.20 5.12
CA PHE A 297 7.42 -1.53 5.66
C PHE A 297 7.29 -2.55 4.53
N GLU A 298 6.53 -2.25 3.49
CA GLU A 298 6.40 -3.11 2.32
C GLU A 298 7.75 -3.32 1.62
N ARG A 299 8.50 -2.23 1.39
CA ARG A 299 9.78 -2.30 0.67
C ARG A 299 10.83 -3.04 1.48
N ASN A 300 11.04 -2.67 2.74
CA ASN A 300 12.19 -3.16 3.51
C ASN A 300 11.95 -4.57 4.04
N LEU A 301 10.69 -4.92 4.32
CA LEU A 301 10.30 -6.30 4.64
C LEU A 301 10.01 -7.11 3.38
N LEU A 302 10.08 -6.55 2.18
CA LEU A 302 9.94 -7.27 0.90
C LEU A 302 8.62 -8.06 0.80
N THR A 303 7.50 -7.43 1.14
CA THR A 303 6.16 -8.05 1.08
C THR A 303 5.61 -8.15 -0.34
N GLN A 304 6.15 -7.36 -1.28
CA GLN A 304 5.78 -7.38 -2.71
C GLN A 304 4.26 -7.19 -2.92
N GLY A 305 3.66 -6.22 -2.24
CA GLY A 305 2.23 -5.93 -2.29
C GLY A 305 1.32 -7.00 -1.68
N ARG A 306 1.84 -8.13 -1.17
CA ARG A 306 1.02 -9.23 -0.62
C ARG A 306 0.36 -8.87 0.70
N VAL A 307 1.06 -8.08 1.52
CA VAL A 307 0.58 -7.59 2.81
C VAL A 307 0.01 -6.17 2.61
N PRO A 308 -1.20 -5.87 3.10
CA PRO A 308 -1.76 -4.53 3.06
C PRO A 308 -0.88 -3.48 3.77
N VAL A 309 -0.85 -2.27 3.21
CA VAL A 309 -0.19 -1.13 3.83
C VAL A 309 -1.01 -0.63 5.03
N ASN A 310 -0.35 -0.01 6.03
CA ASN A 310 -0.98 0.25 7.33
C ASN A 310 -2.22 1.16 7.27
N ASN A 311 -2.27 2.10 6.32
CA ASN A 311 -3.40 3.03 6.17
C ASN A 311 -4.67 2.38 5.60
N GLU A 312 -4.60 1.17 5.05
CA GLU A 312 -5.78 0.50 4.47
C GLU A 312 -6.84 0.19 5.53
N LEU A 313 -6.46 -0.25 6.75
CA LEU A 313 -7.44 -0.44 7.83
C LEU A 313 -8.24 0.85 8.08
N PHE A 314 -7.53 1.97 8.15
CA PHE A 314 -8.14 3.25 8.46
C PHE A 314 -9.15 3.67 7.37
N TYR A 315 -8.74 3.63 6.11
CA TYR A 315 -9.59 4.05 5.00
C TYR A 315 -10.70 3.04 4.68
N LYS A 316 -10.38 1.76 4.57
CA LYS A 316 -11.35 0.73 4.14
C LYS A 316 -12.29 0.25 5.23
N VAL A 317 -12.01 0.52 6.51
CA VAL A 317 -12.86 0.05 7.62
C VAL A 317 -13.21 1.19 8.57
N LEU A 318 -12.22 1.83 9.20
CA LEU A 318 -12.51 2.78 10.29
C LEU A 318 -13.26 4.03 9.81
N GLN A 319 -12.93 4.57 8.64
CA GLN A 319 -13.65 5.72 8.07
C GLN A 319 -15.09 5.40 7.66
N LYS A 320 -15.36 4.19 7.15
CA LYS A 320 -16.73 3.71 6.89
C LYS A 320 -17.53 3.55 8.18
N GLY A 321 -16.88 3.04 9.23
CA GLY A 321 -17.46 2.96 10.57
C GLY A 321 -17.76 4.33 11.17
N ASN A 322 -16.84 5.28 11.02
CA ASN A 322 -17.03 6.66 11.45
C ASN A 322 -18.14 7.36 10.65
N ASP A 323 -18.27 7.10 9.35
CA ASP A 323 -19.34 7.65 8.51
C ASP A 323 -20.74 7.15 8.92
N PHE A 324 -20.84 5.91 9.43
CA PHE A 324 -22.07 5.42 10.04
C PHE A 324 -22.52 6.33 11.22
N TRP A 325 -21.56 6.80 12.02
CA TRP A 325 -21.79 7.68 13.17
C TRP A 325 -21.72 9.19 12.86
N ASN A 326 -21.66 9.59 11.59
CA ASN A 326 -21.43 10.99 11.18
C ASN A 326 -20.17 11.61 11.81
N ALA A 327 -19.09 10.83 11.85
CA ALA A 327 -17.80 11.18 12.45
C ALA A 327 -16.63 10.97 11.49
N ALA A 328 -16.89 10.69 10.21
CA ALA A 328 -15.83 10.63 9.19
C ALA A 328 -15.16 11.99 9.08
N PHE A 329 -13.84 12.04 9.12
CA PHE A 329 -13.09 13.29 9.22
C PHE A 329 -12.09 13.44 8.07
N PHE A 330 -11.76 14.69 7.80
CA PHE A 330 -10.81 15.15 6.80
C PHE A 330 -9.40 14.66 7.13
N CYS A 331 -8.71 14.12 6.13
CA CYS A 331 -7.37 13.53 6.26
C CYS A 331 -6.28 14.34 5.53
N GLY A 332 -6.48 15.65 5.37
CA GLY A 332 -5.49 16.56 4.79
C GLY A 332 -5.52 16.69 3.27
N SER A 333 -6.05 15.70 2.54
CA SER A 333 -6.12 15.70 1.07
C SER A 333 -7.26 14.82 0.56
N ALA A 334 -7.53 14.86 -0.74
CA ALA A 334 -8.58 14.10 -1.42
C ALA A 334 -9.95 14.28 -0.77
N ALA A 335 -10.24 15.54 -0.42
CA ALA A 335 -11.41 15.94 0.34
C ALA A 335 -12.08 17.15 -0.32
N VAL A 336 -13.41 17.11 -0.33
CA VAL A 336 -14.26 18.15 -0.88
C VAL A 336 -15.02 18.82 0.26
N PHE A 337 -15.12 20.14 0.23
CA PHE A 337 -15.75 20.95 1.25
C PHE A 337 -16.80 21.90 0.69
N ARG A 338 -17.84 22.16 1.48
CA ARG A 338 -18.66 23.35 1.28
C ARG A 338 -17.92 24.55 1.88
N LYS A 339 -17.58 25.52 1.04
CA LYS A 339 -16.75 26.66 1.42
C LYS A 339 -17.33 27.44 2.60
N ASP A 340 -18.61 27.81 2.51
CA ASP A 340 -19.28 28.62 3.54
C ASP A 340 -19.21 28.00 4.94
N TYR A 341 -19.33 26.66 5.02
CA TYR A 341 -19.31 25.96 6.31
C TYR A 341 -17.92 25.92 6.92
N VAL A 342 -16.88 25.78 6.09
CA VAL A 342 -15.49 25.87 6.54
C VAL A 342 -15.17 27.30 6.99
N GLN A 343 -15.65 28.32 6.26
CA GLN A 343 -15.47 29.72 6.66
C GLN A 343 -16.18 30.04 7.98
N GLU A 344 -17.39 29.50 8.21
CA GLU A 344 -18.13 29.71 9.44
C GLU A 344 -17.41 29.17 10.69
N VAL A 345 -16.62 28.10 10.55
CA VAL A 345 -15.79 27.55 11.64
C VAL A 345 -14.40 28.20 11.74
N GLY A 346 -14.16 29.27 11.00
CA GLY A 346 -12.91 30.04 11.03
C GLY A 346 -11.85 29.56 10.02
N GLY A 347 -12.25 28.81 9.00
CA GLY A 347 -11.34 28.20 8.02
C GLY A 347 -10.83 26.82 8.44
N ILE A 348 -9.80 26.36 7.76
CA ILE A 348 -8.98 25.21 8.19
C ILE A 348 -8.31 25.58 9.52
N ALA A 349 -8.41 24.70 10.52
CA ALA A 349 -7.87 24.90 11.87
C ALA A 349 -6.34 25.15 11.85
N VAL A 350 -5.82 25.89 12.82
CA VAL A 350 -4.40 26.32 12.82
C VAL A 350 -3.69 26.10 14.16
N GLU A 351 -4.42 25.64 15.17
CA GLU A 351 -3.97 25.50 16.55
C GLU A 351 -3.20 24.20 16.79
N THR A 352 -3.41 23.21 15.93
CA THR A 352 -2.76 21.89 16.02
C THR A 352 -2.04 21.57 14.71
N VAL A 353 -1.08 20.64 14.76
CA VAL A 353 -0.34 20.20 13.56
C VAL A 353 -1.10 19.21 12.68
N THR A 354 -2.31 18.83 13.11
CA THR A 354 -3.27 18.01 12.38
C THR A 354 -4.53 18.86 12.18
N GLU A 355 -4.37 19.90 11.36
CA GLU A 355 -5.43 20.86 11.05
C GLU A 355 -6.68 20.16 10.48
N ASP A 356 -6.47 19.02 9.86
CA ASP A 356 -7.44 18.26 9.11
C ASP A 356 -8.54 17.65 10.00
N CYS A 357 -8.13 16.80 10.94
CA CYS A 357 -9.02 16.20 11.93
C CYS A 357 -9.67 17.29 12.79
N HIS A 358 -8.90 18.32 13.17
CA HIS A 358 -9.39 19.42 14.01
C HIS A 358 -10.47 20.24 13.31
N THR A 359 -10.34 20.51 12.00
CA THR A 359 -11.37 21.20 11.21
C THR A 359 -12.67 20.39 11.19
N SER A 360 -12.57 19.07 11.04
CA SER A 360 -13.75 18.19 11.03
C SER A 360 -14.48 18.20 12.36
N LEU A 361 -13.73 18.18 13.47
CA LEU A 361 -14.29 18.30 14.82
C LEU A 361 -15.11 19.58 14.98
N ARG A 362 -14.61 20.71 14.43
CA ARG A 362 -15.33 22.00 14.45
C ARG A 362 -16.61 21.96 13.62
N LEU A 363 -16.54 21.41 12.41
CA LEU A 363 -17.71 21.27 11.53
C LEU A 363 -18.79 20.41 12.19
N HIS A 364 -18.42 19.26 12.76
CA HIS A 364 -19.37 18.40 13.47
C HIS A 364 -19.91 19.05 14.75
N SER A 365 -19.09 19.83 15.46
CA SER A 365 -19.53 20.60 16.63
C SER A 365 -20.54 21.70 16.28
N LYS A 366 -20.58 22.16 15.02
CA LYS A 366 -21.64 23.04 14.50
C LYS A 366 -22.90 22.29 14.05
N GLY A 367 -22.89 20.96 14.08
CA GLY A 367 -24.01 20.12 13.67
C GLY A 367 -24.02 19.74 12.19
N TYR A 368 -22.95 20.05 11.45
CA TYR A 368 -22.81 19.63 10.06
C TYR A 368 -22.53 18.13 9.92
N LYS A 369 -22.75 17.62 8.71
CA LYS A 369 -22.49 16.22 8.36
C LYS A 369 -21.24 16.08 7.52
N SER A 370 -20.62 14.90 7.62
CA SER A 370 -19.59 14.46 6.69
C SER A 370 -20.01 13.17 5.99
N VAL A 371 -19.31 12.90 4.89
CA VAL A 371 -19.49 11.73 4.04
C VAL A 371 -18.12 11.09 3.83
N TYR A 372 -18.02 9.80 4.06
CA TYR A 372 -16.91 9.00 3.54
C TYR A 372 -17.35 8.23 2.30
N TYR A 373 -16.60 8.36 1.21
CA TYR A 373 -16.86 7.66 -0.04
C TYR A 373 -15.68 6.74 -0.39
N ASP A 374 -15.85 5.44 -0.17
CA ASP A 374 -14.80 4.42 -0.32
C ASP A 374 -14.51 4.02 -1.79
N LYS A 375 -14.18 5.02 -2.62
CA LYS A 375 -13.59 4.82 -3.94
C LYS A 375 -12.22 5.50 -3.96
N ILE A 376 -11.16 4.78 -4.34
CA ILE A 376 -9.84 5.40 -4.49
C ILE A 376 -9.90 6.36 -5.68
N MET A 377 -9.87 7.66 -5.40
CA MET A 377 -9.96 8.71 -6.42
C MET A 377 -8.65 9.51 -6.60
N VAL A 378 -7.60 9.19 -5.84
CA VAL A 378 -6.26 9.78 -5.96
C VAL A 378 -5.17 8.71 -5.94
N ALA A 379 -4.07 8.98 -6.65
CA ALA A 379 -2.82 8.24 -6.56
C ALA A 379 -1.75 9.11 -5.92
N GLY A 380 -1.34 8.74 -4.71
CA GLY A 380 -0.40 9.47 -3.86
C GLY A 380 1.02 8.89 -3.80
N LEU A 381 1.95 9.63 -3.20
CA LEU A 381 3.28 9.16 -2.84
C LEU A 381 3.44 8.91 -1.32
N ALA A 382 3.73 7.65 -0.95
CA ALA A 382 4.18 7.27 0.38
C ALA A 382 5.62 7.74 0.63
N PRO A 383 6.03 7.97 1.91
CA PRO A 383 7.39 8.32 2.24
C PRO A 383 8.40 7.27 1.76
N GLU A 384 9.44 7.71 1.05
CA GLU A 384 10.46 6.81 0.51
C GLU A 384 11.50 6.35 1.53
N ARG A 385 11.60 6.94 2.72
CA ARG A 385 12.56 6.52 3.75
C ARG A 385 11.84 6.24 5.06
N PHE A 386 12.35 5.29 5.83
CA PHE A 386 11.81 4.97 7.15
C PHE A 386 11.86 6.18 8.09
N SER A 387 12.97 6.93 8.11
CA SER A 387 13.05 8.21 8.86
C SER A 387 11.98 9.23 8.46
N ALA A 388 11.67 9.36 7.17
CA ALA A 388 10.63 10.26 6.67
C ALA A 388 9.24 9.78 7.11
N TYR A 389 9.01 8.47 7.09
CA TYR A 389 7.79 7.83 7.58
C TYR A 389 7.61 8.05 9.09
N VAL A 390 8.65 7.82 9.89
CA VAL A 390 8.65 8.10 11.35
C VAL A 390 8.32 9.56 11.60
N GLY A 391 8.95 10.50 10.88
CA GLY A 391 8.67 11.93 10.99
C GLY A 391 7.23 12.33 10.64
N GLN A 392 6.58 11.58 9.74
CA GLN A 392 5.15 11.77 9.43
C GLN A 392 4.26 11.25 10.55
N GLN A 393 4.48 10.02 11.03
CA GLN A 393 3.69 9.40 12.10
C GLN A 393 3.79 10.18 13.42
N VAL A 394 5.00 10.60 13.81
CA VAL A 394 5.22 11.42 15.01
C VAL A 394 4.44 12.74 14.97
N ARG A 395 4.29 13.33 13.79
CA ARG A 395 3.50 14.56 13.60
C ARG A 395 2.02 14.29 13.83
N TRP A 396 1.50 13.21 13.27
CA TRP A 396 0.11 12.79 13.47
C TRP A 396 -0.17 12.46 14.94
N ALA A 397 0.72 11.69 15.58
CA ALA A 397 0.66 11.36 16.99
C ALA A 397 0.61 12.62 17.87
N ARG A 398 1.48 13.59 17.60
CA ARG A 398 1.47 14.89 18.29
C ARG A 398 0.15 15.62 18.10
N GLY A 399 -0.31 15.77 16.86
CA GLY A 399 -1.51 16.54 16.54
C GLY A 399 -2.77 15.95 17.17
N MET A 400 -2.91 14.63 17.11
CA MET A 400 -4.01 13.91 17.76
C MET A 400 -3.99 14.10 19.28
N ALA A 401 -2.82 14.01 19.92
CA ALA A 401 -2.68 14.30 21.35
C ALA A 401 -2.95 15.78 21.70
N GLN A 402 -2.58 16.72 20.82
CA GLN A 402 -2.92 18.14 20.99
C GLN A 402 -4.44 18.35 20.95
N ILE A 403 -5.15 17.74 19.99
CA ILE A 403 -6.62 17.81 19.92
C ILE A 403 -7.23 17.21 21.20
N LEU A 404 -6.76 16.04 21.64
CA LEU A 404 -7.25 15.42 22.88
C LEU A 404 -7.10 16.36 24.08
N ARG A 405 -5.94 17.03 24.19
CA ARG A 405 -5.62 17.93 25.30
C ARG A 405 -6.38 19.25 25.26
N LEU A 406 -6.49 19.86 24.08
CA LEU A 406 -7.08 21.19 23.89
C LEU A 406 -8.61 21.14 23.83
N GLU A 407 -9.15 20.20 23.06
CA GLU A 407 -10.57 20.12 22.78
C GLU A 407 -11.30 19.15 23.71
N ASN A 408 -10.61 18.12 24.22
CA ASN A 408 -11.19 17.04 25.02
C ASN A 408 -12.54 16.55 24.45
N PRO A 409 -12.53 15.85 23.30
CA PRO A 409 -13.74 15.47 22.58
C PRO A 409 -14.76 14.72 23.45
N LEU A 410 -14.29 13.98 24.45
CA LEU A 410 -15.15 13.13 25.27
C LEU A 410 -15.98 13.94 26.27
N PHE A 411 -15.38 14.89 27.00
CA PHE A 411 -16.02 15.55 28.14
C PHE A 411 -16.30 17.03 27.96
N ASN A 412 -15.77 17.68 26.91
CA ASN A 412 -15.97 19.11 26.73
C ASN A 412 -17.45 19.42 26.39
N PRO A 413 -18.18 20.17 27.24
CA PRO A 413 -19.59 20.47 27.01
C PRO A 413 -19.81 21.53 25.92
N ARG A 414 -18.76 22.29 25.55
CA ARG A 414 -18.85 23.30 24.48
C ARG A 414 -18.95 22.69 23.09
N LEU A 415 -18.47 21.45 22.94
CA LEU A 415 -18.57 20.70 21.69
C LEU A 415 -19.98 20.12 21.56
N LYS A 416 -20.78 20.58 20.58
CA LYS A 416 -22.14 20.06 20.38
C LYS A 416 -22.13 18.76 19.55
N LEU A 417 -21.41 17.77 20.06
CA LEU A 417 -21.26 16.45 19.45
C LEU A 417 -22.22 15.45 20.08
N SER A 418 -22.75 14.55 19.24
CA SER A 418 -23.45 13.36 19.72
C SER A 418 -22.49 12.43 20.49
N LEU A 419 -23.01 11.59 21.38
CA LEU A 419 -22.19 10.61 22.11
C LEU A 419 -21.37 9.73 21.15
N ALA A 420 -21.96 9.30 20.04
CA ALA A 420 -21.27 8.50 19.03
C ALA A 420 -20.07 9.25 18.42
N GLN A 421 -20.27 10.51 18.02
CA GLN A 421 -19.17 11.34 17.52
C GLN A 421 -18.08 11.54 18.57
N ARG A 422 -18.45 11.76 19.84
CA ARG A 422 -17.48 11.88 20.95
C ARG A 422 -16.61 10.64 21.08
N LEU A 423 -17.20 9.45 21.00
CA LEU A 423 -16.47 8.18 21.05
C LEU A 423 -15.56 7.99 19.82
N CYS A 424 -16.03 8.32 18.61
CA CYS A 424 -15.21 8.25 17.39
C CYS A 424 -14.00 9.21 17.43
N TYR A 425 -14.20 10.47 17.86
CA TYR A 425 -13.09 11.42 18.00
C TYR A 425 -12.17 11.07 19.17
N PHE A 426 -12.71 10.55 20.26
CA PHE A 426 -11.88 10.04 21.35
C PHE A 426 -11.00 8.88 20.87
N SER A 427 -11.59 7.90 20.16
CA SER A 427 -10.85 6.81 19.51
C SER A 427 -9.71 7.32 18.62
N ALA A 428 -10.00 8.25 17.71
CA ALA A 428 -8.99 8.80 16.81
C ALA A 428 -7.87 9.54 17.56
N THR A 429 -8.23 10.34 18.57
CA THR A 429 -7.27 11.17 19.30
C THR A 429 -6.48 10.41 20.36
N SER A 430 -7.00 9.29 20.85
CA SER A 430 -6.32 8.40 21.80
C SER A 430 -5.52 7.29 21.13
N HIS A 431 -5.65 7.05 19.82
CA HIS A 431 -5.05 5.90 19.13
C HIS A 431 -3.52 5.84 19.24
N PHE A 432 -2.83 6.98 19.12
CA PHE A 432 -1.36 7.04 19.08
C PHE A 432 -0.69 6.83 20.44
N PHE A 433 -1.45 6.61 21.52
CA PHE A 433 -0.89 6.33 22.85
C PHE A 433 -0.44 4.87 23.02
N PHE A 434 -0.46 4.06 21.94
CA PHE A 434 0.01 2.67 21.94
C PHE A 434 1.50 2.52 22.29
N GLY A 435 2.28 3.61 22.23
CA GLY A 435 3.70 3.59 22.61
C GLY A 435 3.93 3.11 24.04
N PHE A 436 3.13 3.58 25.00
CA PHE A 436 3.19 3.14 26.40
C PHE A 436 2.94 1.64 26.59
N PRO A 437 1.78 1.08 26.19
CA PRO A 437 1.50 -0.34 26.41
C PRO A 437 2.48 -1.25 25.66
N ARG A 438 2.92 -0.89 24.44
CA ARG A 438 3.86 -1.73 23.68
C ARG A 438 5.23 -1.82 24.34
N LEU A 439 5.75 -0.72 24.86
CA LEU A 439 6.99 -0.74 25.64
C LEU A 439 6.80 -1.51 26.95
N MET A 440 5.67 -1.32 27.65
CA MET A 440 5.38 -2.04 28.88
C MET A 440 5.31 -3.56 28.66
N TYR A 441 4.65 -4.03 27.59
CA TYR A 441 4.58 -5.46 27.26
C TYR A 441 5.94 -6.07 26.90
N ALA A 442 6.85 -5.29 26.30
CA ALA A 442 8.22 -5.75 26.04
C ALA A 442 9.08 -5.77 27.30
N ILE A 443 8.90 -4.79 28.21
CA ILE A 443 9.70 -4.62 29.42
C ILE A 443 9.25 -5.56 30.57
N ALA A 444 7.95 -5.83 30.69
CA ALA A 444 7.39 -6.66 31.76
C ALA A 444 8.11 -8.01 31.96
N PRO A 445 8.31 -8.86 30.92
CA PRO A 445 9.01 -10.13 31.11
C PRO A 445 10.51 -9.96 31.39
N ILE A 446 11.13 -8.86 30.93
CA ILE A 446 12.53 -8.54 31.23
C ILE A 446 12.70 -8.29 32.73
N LEU A 447 11.80 -7.50 33.32
CA LEU A 447 11.83 -7.17 34.75
C LEU A 447 11.70 -8.42 35.63
N TYR A 448 10.84 -9.36 35.22
CA TYR A 448 10.74 -10.65 35.91
C TYR A 448 12.02 -11.49 35.75
N LEU A 449 12.45 -11.75 34.51
CA LEU A 449 13.55 -12.68 34.22
C LEU A 449 14.93 -12.18 34.68
N LEU A 450 15.17 -10.86 34.69
CA LEU A 450 16.44 -10.27 35.13
C LEU A 450 16.45 -9.85 36.59
N LEU A 451 15.33 -9.31 37.11
CA LEU A 451 15.30 -8.66 38.41
C LEU A 451 14.39 -9.37 39.42
N GLY A 452 13.67 -10.42 39.02
CA GLY A 452 12.73 -11.13 39.88
C GLY A 452 11.52 -10.29 40.30
N VAL A 453 11.21 -9.22 39.55
CA VAL A 453 10.07 -8.35 39.85
C VAL A 453 8.80 -9.04 39.35
N ASP A 454 7.88 -9.34 40.26
CA ASP A 454 6.60 -9.97 39.93
C ASP A 454 5.50 -8.91 39.70
N LEU A 455 5.05 -8.80 38.46
CA LEU A 455 4.00 -7.84 38.05
C LEU A 455 2.60 -8.46 38.07
N ILE A 456 2.47 -9.79 38.09
CA ILE A 456 1.20 -10.52 38.04
C ILE A 456 1.27 -11.61 39.10
N ARG A 457 0.57 -11.38 40.22
CA ARG A 457 0.54 -12.36 41.32
C ARG A 457 -0.01 -13.68 40.81
N GLY A 458 0.75 -14.76 41.02
CA GLY A 458 0.33 -16.11 40.62
C GLY A 458 0.32 -16.32 39.11
N LEU A 459 1.20 -15.63 38.36
CA LEU A 459 1.34 -15.84 36.92
C LEU A 459 1.59 -17.31 36.60
N GLY A 460 0.64 -17.92 35.89
CA GLY A 460 0.68 -19.36 35.62
C GLY A 460 -0.31 -19.80 34.55
N THR A 461 -0.53 -21.10 34.48
CA THR A 461 -1.50 -21.73 33.57
C THR A 461 -2.91 -21.20 33.74
N GLU A 462 -3.29 -20.85 34.98
CA GLU A 462 -4.57 -20.17 35.27
C GLU A 462 -4.69 -18.85 34.50
N THR A 463 -3.65 -18.01 34.51
CA THR A 463 -3.67 -16.72 33.81
C THR A 463 -3.89 -16.92 32.32
N LEU A 464 -3.29 -17.94 31.71
CA LEU A 464 -3.51 -18.30 30.30
C LEU A 464 -4.94 -18.74 30.03
N ALA A 465 -5.58 -19.46 30.95
CA ALA A 465 -6.97 -19.90 30.84
C ALA A 465 -7.97 -18.72 30.83
N TYR A 466 -7.60 -17.57 31.39
CA TYR A 466 -8.38 -16.32 31.27
C TYR A 466 -7.94 -15.46 30.09
N ALA A 467 -6.64 -15.35 29.82
CA ALA A 467 -6.09 -14.45 28.80
C ALA A 467 -6.31 -14.95 27.35
N LEU A 468 -6.09 -16.24 27.09
CA LEU A 468 -6.15 -16.78 25.72
C LEU A 468 -7.54 -16.66 25.07
N PRO A 469 -8.67 -16.97 25.75
CA PRO A 469 -9.99 -16.76 25.17
C PRO A 469 -10.26 -15.29 24.82
N HIS A 470 -9.83 -14.37 25.68
CA HIS A 470 -9.95 -12.94 25.42
C HIS A 470 -9.18 -12.54 24.15
N ILE A 471 -7.90 -12.90 24.07
CA ILE A 471 -7.02 -12.56 22.94
C ILE A 471 -7.56 -13.18 21.64
N LEU A 472 -7.84 -14.49 21.62
CA LEU A 472 -8.23 -15.19 20.40
C LEU A 472 -9.62 -14.81 19.91
N LEU A 473 -10.58 -14.57 20.81
CA LEU A 473 -11.91 -14.08 20.40
C LEU A 473 -11.84 -12.64 19.90
N ALA A 474 -10.99 -11.80 20.46
CA ALA A 474 -10.75 -10.46 19.93
C ALA A 474 -10.12 -10.50 18.53
N MET A 475 -9.17 -11.40 18.30
CA MET A 475 -8.60 -11.64 16.97
C MET A 475 -9.66 -12.14 15.97
N ASN A 476 -10.50 -13.10 16.38
CA ASN A 476 -11.57 -13.65 15.54
C ASN A 476 -12.63 -12.60 15.18
N ALA A 477 -13.07 -11.77 16.14
CA ALA A 477 -14.04 -10.70 15.90
C ALA A 477 -13.51 -9.68 14.88
N ASN A 478 -12.26 -9.24 15.06
CA ASN A 478 -11.59 -8.32 14.17
C ASN A 478 -11.28 -8.92 12.79
N TYR A 479 -10.99 -10.23 12.71
CA TYR A 479 -10.69 -10.92 11.46
C TYR A 479 -11.81 -10.74 10.43
N ILE A 480 -13.08 -10.88 10.82
CA ILE A 480 -14.22 -10.76 9.89
C ILE A 480 -14.19 -9.41 9.15
N THR A 481 -13.91 -8.31 9.86
CA THR A 481 -13.87 -6.97 9.29
C THR A 481 -12.53 -6.60 8.67
N TYR A 482 -11.42 -7.18 9.13
CA TYR A 482 -10.06 -6.73 8.79
C TYR A 482 -9.31 -7.63 7.82
N LYS A 483 -9.79 -8.85 7.53
CA LYS A 483 -9.09 -9.90 6.78
C LYS A 483 -8.50 -9.50 5.42
N THR A 484 -9.00 -8.46 4.77
CA THR A 484 -8.50 -7.96 3.47
C THR A 484 -7.54 -6.77 3.59
N VAL A 485 -7.49 -6.11 4.75
CA VAL A 485 -6.85 -4.78 4.93
C VAL A 485 -5.84 -4.71 6.06
N ARG A 486 -5.82 -5.72 6.95
CA ARG A 486 -4.84 -5.82 8.03
C ARG A 486 -4.57 -7.29 8.33
N PHE A 487 -3.31 -7.68 8.17
CA PHE A 487 -2.86 -9.05 8.42
C PHE A 487 -2.36 -9.22 9.85
N SER A 488 -2.53 -10.42 10.38
CA SER A 488 -2.13 -10.77 11.75
C SER A 488 -0.65 -10.46 12.01
N PHE A 489 -0.35 -9.93 13.20
CA PHE A 489 0.99 -9.55 13.67
C PHE A 489 1.63 -8.34 12.96
N TRP A 490 1.05 -7.84 11.86
CA TRP A 490 1.63 -6.72 11.12
C TRP A 490 1.49 -5.39 11.85
N ASN A 491 0.36 -5.20 12.55
CA ASN A 491 0.12 -4.02 13.38
C ASN A 491 1.13 -3.94 14.52
N GLU A 492 1.43 -5.06 15.16
CA GLU A 492 2.42 -5.16 16.23
C GLU A 492 3.80 -4.69 15.77
N ILE A 493 4.20 -5.02 14.54
CA ILE A 493 5.49 -4.62 13.96
C ILE A 493 5.52 -3.11 13.74
N PHE A 494 4.45 -2.56 13.15
CA PHE A 494 4.28 -1.12 12.99
C PHE A 494 4.36 -0.40 14.35
N GLU A 495 3.59 -0.88 15.33
CA GLU A 495 3.54 -0.27 16.65
C GLU A 495 4.87 -0.40 17.37
N TYR A 496 5.60 -1.53 17.29
CA TYR A 496 6.94 -1.65 17.86
C TYR A 496 7.97 -0.74 17.20
N ALA A 497 7.92 -0.58 15.88
CA ALA A 497 8.81 0.31 15.15
C ALA A 497 8.61 1.78 15.53
N MET A 498 7.41 2.15 16.00
CA MET A 498 7.01 3.52 16.33
C MET A 498 6.86 3.80 17.83
N ALA A 499 6.81 2.77 18.68
CA ALA A 499 6.34 2.87 20.07
C ALA A 499 7.07 3.92 20.89
N PHE A 500 8.39 4.01 20.75
CA PHE A 500 9.19 4.95 21.52
C PHE A 500 8.97 6.40 21.07
N GLN A 501 9.05 6.65 19.76
CA GLN A 501 8.92 7.98 19.18
C GLN A 501 7.51 8.54 19.42
N ASP A 502 6.48 7.74 19.16
CA ASP A 502 5.09 8.15 19.33
C ASP A 502 4.74 8.27 20.82
N GLY A 503 5.20 7.33 21.66
CA GLY A 503 4.98 7.38 23.11
C GLY A 503 5.58 8.64 23.75
N LEU A 504 6.80 9.03 23.36
CA LEU A 504 7.45 10.23 23.87
C LEU A 504 6.70 11.50 23.46
N VAL A 505 6.33 11.62 22.19
CA VAL A 505 5.73 12.84 21.66
C VAL A 505 4.28 13.02 22.10
N THR A 506 3.51 11.94 22.19
CA THR A 506 2.14 11.98 22.75
C THR A 506 2.17 12.35 24.23
N PHE A 507 3.09 11.80 25.02
CA PHE A 507 3.29 12.19 26.43
C PHE A 507 3.65 13.67 26.58
N MET A 508 4.62 14.17 25.80
CA MET A 508 5.00 15.59 25.81
C MET A 508 3.81 16.50 25.43
N ALA A 509 3.03 16.13 24.43
CA ALA A 509 1.88 16.92 23.96
C ALA A 509 0.76 17.00 25.01
N LEU A 510 0.55 15.95 25.80
CA LEU A 510 -0.39 15.99 26.94
C LEU A 510 0.08 16.94 28.04
N LEU A 511 1.38 16.92 28.37
CA LEU A 511 1.96 17.81 29.38
C LEU A 511 1.90 19.27 28.92
N ASN A 512 2.40 19.55 27.72
CA ASN A 512 2.33 20.86 27.11
C ASN A 512 2.24 20.73 25.58
N PRO A 513 1.10 21.11 24.97
CA PRO A 513 0.87 20.92 23.54
C PRO A 513 1.81 21.75 22.65
N LYS A 514 2.52 22.74 23.20
CA LYS A 514 3.48 23.57 22.45
C LYS A 514 4.90 22.98 22.41
N LEU A 515 5.17 21.88 23.13
CA LEU A 515 6.50 21.27 23.15
C LEU A 515 6.80 20.47 21.87
N GLY A 516 8.04 20.61 21.39
CA GLY A 516 8.55 19.97 20.17
C GLY A 516 8.58 20.89 18.96
N LYS A 517 9.56 20.69 18.07
CA LYS A 517 9.65 21.41 16.79
C LYS A 517 9.19 20.53 15.64
N PHE A 518 8.86 21.14 14.52
CA PHE A 518 8.50 20.46 13.28
C PHE A 518 9.43 20.93 12.16
N ASN A 519 9.99 19.98 11.40
CA ASN A 519 10.66 20.25 10.13
C ASN A 519 9.89 19.56 9.01
N VAL A 520 9.72 20.27 7.89
CA VAL A 520 9.04 19.74 6.69
C VAL A 520 9.80 18.51 6.19
N THR A 521 9.10 17.40 6.04
CA THR A 521 9.65 16.16 5.51
C THR A 521 9.88 16.31 4.01
N ALA A 522 11.11 16.08 3.53
CA ALA A 522 11.37 16.07 2.09
C ALA A 522 10.60 14.93 1.40
N LYS A 523 9.97 15.23 0.28
CA LYS A 523 9.30 14.26 -0.61
C LYS A 523 10.19 13.97 -1.82
N GLY A 524 10.20 12.73 -2.32
CA GLY A 524 10.88 12.34 -3.56
C GLY A 524 12.39 12.02 -3.47
N THR A 525 12.92 11.66 -2.29
CA THR A 525 14.33 11.24 -2.18
C THR A 525 14.50 9.72 -2.35
N MET A 526 15.05 9.30 -3.48
CA MET A 526 15.32 7.88 -3.75
C MET A 526 16.40 7.25 -2.86
N VAL A 527 16.17 5.99 -2.48
CA VAL A 527 17.13 5.13 -1.77
C VAL A 527 17.94 4.33 -2.80
N ASN A 528 19.12 4.85 -3.16
CA ASN A 528 19.97 4.23 -4.19
C ASN A 528 20.88 3.10 -3.67
N LYS A 529 21.09 3.03 -2.35
CA LYS A 529 21.98 2.06 -1.69
C LYS A 529 21.34 1.56 -0.41
N ARG A 530 21.73 0.36 0.03
CA ARG A 530 21.37 -0.15 1.35
C ARG A 530 21.94 0.75 2.43
N SER A 531 21.11 1.07 3.42
CA SER A 531 21.50 1.82 4.60
C SER A 531 20.68 1.36 5.80
N PHE A 532 21.23 1.47 7.00
CA PHE A 532 20.49 1.20 8.22
C PHE A 532 20.21 2.51 8.96
N ASP A 533 18.94 2.78 9.26
CA ASP A 533 18.55 3.98 10.02
C ASP A 533 18.71 3.75 11.53
N TRP A 534 19.93 3.98 12.01
CA TRP A 534 20.27 3.84 13.42
C TRP A 534 19.44 4.72 14.34
N ASN A 535 19.13 5.96 13.93
CA ASN A 535 18.42 6.90 14.80
C ASN A 535 17.01 6.41 15.13
N SER A 536 16.32 5.84 14.13
CA SER A 536 14.96 5.31 14.34
C SER A 536 14.95 3.95 15.03
N ALA A 537 16.03 3.16 14.95
CA ALA A 537 16.08 1.78 15.45
C ALA A 537 16.72 1.59 16.83
N GLN A 538 17.33 2.63 17.42
CA GLN A 538 18.08 2.55 18.69
C GLN A 538 17.31 1.84 19.82
N VAL A 539 16.08 2.28 20.11
CA VAL A 539 15.31 1.74 21.23
C VAL A 539 14.86 0.30 20.99
N PRO A 540 14.26 -0.06 19.84
CA PRO A 540 13.97 -1.45 19.51
C PRO A 540 15.20 -2.38 19.63
N VAL A 541 16.38 -1.91 19.21
CA VAL A 541 17.64 -2.67 19.34
C VAL A 541 18.01 -2.88 20.81
N ILE A 542 17.98 -1.83 21.64
CA ILE A 542 18.30 -1.94 23.08
C ILE A 542 17.34 -2.91 23.77
N VAL A 543 16.03 -2.79 23.53
CA VAL A 543 15.00 -3.67 24.12
C VAL A 543 15.21 -5.12 23.66
N SER A 544 15.56 -5.34 22.39
CA SER A 544 15.86 -6.69 21.86
C SER A 544 17.09 -7.32 22.52
N ILE A 545 18.15 -6.53 22.76
CA ILE A 545 19.34 -7.01 23.49
C ILE A 545 18.97 -7.37 24.92
N LEU A 546 18.21 -6.53 25.62
CA LEU A 546 17.75 -6.82 26.98
C LEU A 546 16.88 -8.07 27.05
N LEU A 547 16.00 -8.29 26.06
CA LEU A 547 15.21 -9.52 25.95
C LEU A 547 16.10 -10.75 25.75
N LEU A 548 17.10 -10.68 24.87
CA LEU A 548 18.05 -11.77 24.64
C LEU A 548 18.82 -12.12 25.93
N VAL A 549 19.31 -11.11 26.65
CA VAL A 549 19.99 -11.30 27.93
C VAL A 549 19.03 -11.90 28.97
N SER A 550 17.77 -11.45 29.00
CA SER A 550 16.74 -12.01 29.90
C SER A 550 16.44 -13.48 29.61
N LEU A 551 16.44 -13.90 28.34
CA LEU A 551 16.23 -15.30 27.98
C LEU A 551 17.39 -16.21 28.41
N MET A 552 18.61 -15.68 28.50
CA MET A 552 19.77 -16.42 29.01
C MET A 552 19.67 -16.76 30.50
N THR A 553 18.81 -16.08 31.26
CA THR A 553 18.62 -16.38 32.70
C THR A 553 17.65 -17.54 32.95
N VAL A 554 16.84 -17.93 31.95
CA VAL A 554 15.79 -18.96 32.08
C VAL A 554 16.31 -20.29 32.63
N PRO A 555 17.44 -20.86 32.14
CA PRO A 555 17.96 -22.11 32.69
C PRO A 555 18.32 -22.00 34.17
N PHE A 556 18.85 -20.85 34.61
CA PHE A 556 19.20 -20.62 36.01
C PHE A 556 17.96 -20.56 36.89
N TRP A 557 16.89 -19.90 36.44
CA TRP A 557 15.61 -19.89 37.15
C TRP A 557 15.02 -21.30 37.30
N LEU A 558 15.01 -22.10 36.22
CA LEU A 558 14.45 -23.45 36.26
C LEU A 558 15.25 -24.41 37.15
N ILE A 559 16.56 -24.18 37.33
CA ILE A 559 17.42 -24.99 38.20
C ILE A 559 17.34 -24.53 39.66
N LEU A 560 17.41 -23.22 39.89
CA LEU A 560 17.54 -22.65 41.24
C LEU A 560 16.19 -22.41 41.93
N ARG A 561 15.13 -22.20 41.15
CA ARG A 561 13.76 -21.90 41.62
C ARG A 561 12.70 -22.69 40.83
N PRO A 562 12.70 -24.03 40.94
CA PRO A 562 11.72 -24.87 40.24
C PRO A 562 10.27 -24.56 40.60
N GLU A 563 10.01 -24.00 41.79
CA GLU A 563 8.69 -23.54 42.23
C GLU A 563 8.10 -22.42 41.35
N ASP A 564 8.95 -21.61 40.70
CA ASP A 564 8.55 -20.50 39.84
C ASP A 564 8.42 -20.91 38.36
N GLN A 565 8.50 -22.21 38.06
CA GLN A 565 8.59 -22.76 36.70
C GLN A 565 7.50 -22.23 35.76
N GLU A 566 6.25 -22.14 36.19
CA GLU A 566 5.15 -21.66 35.32
C GLU A 566 5.35 -20.20 34.89
N ALA A 567 5.66 -19.31 35.85
CA ALA A 567 5.87 -17.89 35.59
C ALA A 567 7.11 -17.66 34.72
N VAL A 568 8.18 -18.43 34.95
CA VAL A 568 9.41 -18.39 34.12
C VAL A 568 9.11 -18.79 32.68
N ILE A 569 8.40 -19.90 32.46
CA ILE A 569 8.06 -20.39 31.12
C ILE A 569 7.15 -19.40 30.39
N ILE A 570 6.15 -18.83 31.06
CA ILE A 570 5.23 -17.85 30.46
C ILE A 570 5.97 -16.57 30.07
N ASN A 571 6.80 -16.01 30.96
CA ASN A 571 7.60 -14.83 30.63
C ASN A 571 8.61 -15.12 29.51
N ALA A 572 9.24 -16.31 29.50
CA ALA A 572 10.12 -16.72 28.42
C ALA A 572 9.37 -16.80 27.07
N ALA A 573 8.16 -17.36 27.05
CA ALA A 573 7.34 -17.43 25.85
C ALA A 573 6.98 -16.04 25.31
N TRP A 574 6.56 -15.12 26.20
CA TRP A 574 6.31 -13.71 25.83
C TRP A 574 7.58 -13.00 25.34
N SER A 575 8.72 -13.23 25.99
CA SER A 575 10.00 -12.67 25.55
C SER A 575 10.41 -13.15 24.15
N VAL A 576 10.24 -14.44 23.82
CA VAL A 576 10.50 -14.97 22.49
C VAL A 576 9.54 -14.36 21.45
N PHE A 577 8.27 -14.25 21.79
CA PHE A 577 7.26 -13.65 20.90
C PHE A 577 7.56 -12.17 20.63
N ASN A 578 7.83 -11.39 21.67
CA ASN A 578 8.20 -9.98 21.55
C ASN A 578 9.50 -9.79 20.76
N LEU A 579 10.50 -10.65 20.98
CA LEU A 579 11.76 -10.62 20.25
C LEU A 579 11.55 -10.84 18.74
N LEU A 580 10.69 -11.78 18.35
CA LEU A 580 10.35 -12.01 16.94
C LEU A 580 9.77 -10.75 16.27
N LEU A 581 8.84 -10.08 16.96
CA LEU A 581 8.19 -8.85 16.47
C LEU A 581 9.15 -7.67 16.43
N LEU A 582 9.98 -7.50 17.47
CA LEU A 582 11.00 -6.44 17.53
C LEU A 582 12.07 -6.61 16.45
N VAL A 583 12.52 -7.84 16.19
CA VAL A 583 13.45 -8.11 15.09
C VAL A 583 12.83 -7.72 13.75
N ALA A 584 11.56 -8.06 13.52
CA ALA A 584 10.86 -7.62 12.31
C ALA A 584 10.73 -6.09 12.23
N ALA A 585 10.46 -5.40 13.35
CA ALA A 585 10.43 -3.94 13.41
C ALA A 585 11.80 -3.31 13.13
N ILE A 586 12.90 -3.89 13.64
CA ILE A 586 14.27 -3.45 13.37
C ILE A 586 14.61 -3.61 11.88
N LEU A 587 14.16 -4.69 11.24
CA LEU A 587 14.39 -4.92 9.81
C LEU A 587 13.73 -3.86 8.92
N VAL A 588 12.69 -3.16 9.40
CA VAL A 588 12.10 -2.02 8.67
C VAL A 588 13.11 -0.87 8.57
N ALA A 589 14.00 -0.70 9.55
CA ALA A 589 15.07 0.31 9.48
C ALA A 589 16.21 -0.08 8.52
N PHE A 590 16.22 -1.31 8.00
CA PHE A 590 17.18 -1.77 6.99
C PHE A 590 16.67 -1.46 5.58
N GLU A 591 17.04 -0.29 5.08
CA GLU A 591 16.55 0.27 3.81
C GLU A 591 17.01 -0.58 2.62
N GLN A 592 16.05 -1.08 1.83
CA GLN A 592 16.34 -1.77 0.58
C GLN A 592 16.48 -0.78 -0.58
N PRO A 593 17.42 -1.01 -1.50
CA PRO A 593 17.65 -0.10 -2.60
C PRO A 593 16.49 -0.16 -3.59
N GLN A 594 16.04 1.01 -4.04
CA GLN A 594 15.09 1.12 -5.14
C GLN A 594 15.86 1.01 -6.46
N LEU A 595 15.71 -0.13 -7.15
CA LEU A 595 16.45 -0.42 -8.39
C LEU A 595 15.84 0.26 -9.62
N ARG A 596 14.57 0.66 -9.56
CA ARG A 596 13.83 1.24 -10.69
C ARG A 596 13.75 2.75 -10.53
N ARG A 597 13.87 3.48 -11.65
CA ARG A 597 13.75 4.95 -11.68
C ARG A 597 12.32 5.44 -11.45
N ALA A 598 11.34 4.63 -11.81
CA ALA A 598 9.92 4.91 -11.62
C ALA A 598 9.20 3.68 -11.05
N HIS A 599 8.14 3.94 -10.28
CA HIS A 599 7.27 2.89 -9.77
C HIS A 599 6.42 2.30 -10.89
N ARG A 600 6.23 0.99 -10.86
CA ARG A 600 5.37 0.29 -11.80
C ARG A 600 4.02 0.05 -11.17
N LEU A 601 2.97 0.44 -11.87
CA LEU A 601 1.58 0.24 -11.53
C LEU A 601 1.11 -1.06 -12.16
N ASP A 602 0.44 -1.91 -11.39
CA ASP A 602 -0.25 -3.09 -11.91
C ASP A 602 -1.53 -2.62 -12.64
N ARG A 603 -1.37 -2.13 -13.87
CA ARG A 603 -2.42 -1.60 -14.74
C ARG A 603 -2.57 -2.50 -15.95
N GLN A 604 -3.82 -2.86 -16.27
CA GLN A 604 -4.19 -3.61 -17.47
C GLN A 604 -4.73 -2.69 -18.57
N LEU A 605 -3.84 -1.88 -19.14
CA LEU A 605 -4.15 -0.97 -20.23
C LEU A 605 -4.15 -1.72 -21.55
N THR A 606 -4.97 -1.26 -22.49
CA THR A 606 -4.84 -1.71 -23.88
C THR A 606 -3.55 -1.13 -24.44
N ALA A 607 -2.68 -1.99 -24.96
CA ALA A 607 -1.42 -1.64 -25.57
C ALA A 607 -1.45 -2.00 -27.05
N ILE A 608 -1.28 -1.01 -27.92
CA ILE A 608 -1.23 -1.21 -29.36
C ILE A 608 0.19 -0.93 -29.81
N ILE A 609 0.85 -1.96 -30.34
CA ILE A 609 2.19 -1.89 -30.88
C ILE A 609 2.08 -1.68 -32.39
N TYR A 610 2.65 -0.59 -32.87
CA TYR A 610 2.76 -0.27 -34.28
C TYR A 610 4.17 -0.63 -34.78
N SER A 611 4.22 -1.43 -35.84
CA SER A 611 5.45 -1.64 -36.61
C SER A 611 5.13 -1.71 -38.10
N GLN A 612 5.48 -0.64 -38.79
CA GLN A 612 5.64 -0.50 -40.25
C GLN A 612 4.41 -0.83 -41.12
N ASP A 613 3.78 -2.00 -40.98
CA ASP A 613 2.53 -2.41 -41.64
C ASP A 613 1.65 -3.34 -40.78
N GLN A 614 2.05 -3.64 -39.54
CA GLN A 614 1.33 -4.54 -38.65
C GLN A 614 1.06 -3.88 -37.30
N THR A 615 -0.11 -4.19 -36.76
CA THR A 615 -0.56 -3.75 -35.44
C THR A 615 -0.79 -4.96 -34.58
N TRP A 616 -0.14 -5.00 -33.41
CA TRP A 616 -0.42 -6.02 -32.41
C TRP A 616 -1.09 -5.37 -31.22
N THR A 617 -2.22 -5.93 -30.82
CA THR A 617 -2.93 -5.51 -29.62
C THR A 617 -2.60 -6.48 -28.49
N GLY A 618 -2.29 -5.92 -27.34
CA GLY A 618 -2.05 -6.64 -26.10
C GLY A 618 -2.62 -5.90 -24.91
N LYS A 619 -2.35 -6.44 -23.73
CA LYS A 619 -2.65 -5.78 -22.46
C LYS A 619 -1.39 -5.58 -21.66
N THR A 620 -1.23 -4.44 -21.01
CA THR A 620 -0.14 -4.27 -20.06
C THR A 620 -0.38 -5.19 -18.85
N LEU A 621 0.69 -5.78 -18.32
CA LEU A 621 0.69 -6.41 -16.99
C LEU A 621 1.03 -5.37 -15.92
N ASP A 622 1.96 -4.49 -16.25
CA ASP A 622 2.30 -3.29 -15.49
C ASP A 622 2.82 -2.19 -16.41
N ALA A 623 2.69 -0.95 -15.96
CA ALA A 623 3.18 0.23 -16.65
C ALA A 623 3.76 1.24 -15.66
N SER A 624 4.72 2.04 -16.11
CA SER A 624 5.37 3.11 -15.35
C SER A 624 5.71 4.26 -16.28
N GLU A 625 6.16 5.36 -15.69
CA GLU A 625 6.64 6.54 -16.43
C GLU A 625 7.83 6.23 -17.36
N THR A 626 8.57 5.13 -17.14
CA THR A 626 9.76 4.78 -17.94
C THR A 626 9.58 3.55 -18.82
N GLY A 627 8.47 2.82 -18.73
CA GLY A 627 8.31 1.57 -19.49
C GLY A 627 7.17 0.69 -18.97
N CYS A 628 6.89 -0.40 -19.70
CA CYS A 628 5.80 -1.33 -19.38
C CYS A 628 6.16 -2.79 -19.67
N ARG A 629 5.33 -3.72 -19.19
CA ARG A 629 5.27 -5.10 -19.67
C ARG A 629 3.94 -5.32 -20.38
N ILE A 630 3.97 -5.91 -21.57
CA ILE A 630 2.81 -6.16 -22.42
C ILE A 630 2.68 -7.66 -22.61
N LEU A 631 1.49 -8.19 -22.34
CA LEU A 631 1.10 -9.55 -22.70
C LEU A 631 0.52 -9.53 -24.12
N LEU A 632 1.10 -10.35 -25.00
CA LEU A 632 0.63 -10.58 -26.37
C LEU A 632 0.17 -12.04 -26.50
N GLU A 633 -0.91 -12.25 -27.24
CA GLU A 633 -1.54 -13.57 -27.44
C GLU A 633 -0.88 -14.43 -28.51
N ASN A 634 0.10 -13.88 -29.23
CA ASN A 634 0.84 -14.55 -30.29
C ASN A 634 2.34 -14.23 -30.16
N TRP A 635 3.16 -14.90 -30.97
CA TRP A 635 4.61 -14.66 -31.07
C TRP A 635 4.96 -13.78 -32.29
N PRO A 636 4.76 -12.46 -32.22
CA PRO A 636 5.09 -11.58 -33.34
C PRO A 636 6.60 -11.44 -33.51
N ASN A 637 7.01 -11.34 -34.78
CA ASN A 637 8.37 -10.97 -35.14
C ASN A 637 8.56 -9.45 -34.98
N LEU A 638 8.76 -9.01 -33.74
CA LEU A 638 8.87 -7.58 -33.41
C LEU A 638 10.29 -7.05 -33.66
N PRO A 639 10.42 -5.83 -34.22
CA PRO A 639 11.68 -5.10 -34.15
C PRO A 639 12.00 -4.70 -32.70
N ASP A 640 13.25 -4.36 -32.46
CA ASP A 640 13.74 -3.91 -31.16
C ASP A 640 13.30 -2.49 -30.78
N GLN A 641 12.95 -1.65 -31.76
CA GLN A 641 12.28 -0.36 -31.55
C GLN A 641 10.87 -0.42 -32.11
N ILE A 642 9.90 0.03 -31.31
CA ILE A 642 8.48 0.02 -31.63
C ILE A 642 7.85 1.37 -31.32
N GLU A 643 6.76 1.67 -32.01
CA GLU A 643 5.82 2.70 -31.60
C GLU A 643 4.71 2.04 -30.77
N LEU A 644 4.38 2.64 -29.63
CA LEU A 644 3.44 2.10 -28.66
C LEU A 644 2.37 3.13 -28.37
N GLU A 645 1.11 2.72 -28.45
CA GLU A 645 -0.02 3.47 -27.90
C GLU A 645 -0.56 2.75 -26.68
N LEU A 646 -0.66 3.48 -25.58
CA LEU A 646 -1.36 3.04 -24.38
C LEU A 646 -2.70 3.77 -24.28
N VAL A 647 -3.78 3.00 -24.09
CA VAL A 647 -5.13 3.52 -23.97
C VAL A 647 -5.62 3.34 -22.53
N GLY A 648 -6.00 4.44 -21.90
CA GLY A 648 -6.59 4.48 -20.56
C GLY A 648 -8.08 4.10 -20.54
N ASP A 649 -8.66 4.05 -19.35
CA ASP A 649 -9.96 3.41 -19.13
C ASP A 649 -11.14 4.21 -19.74
N PHE A 650 -11.01 5.54 -19.87
CA PHE A 650 -11.99 6.40 -20.53
C PHE A 650 -11.48 6.98 -21.86
N GLY A 651 -10.44 6.35 -22.43
CA GLY A 651 -9.97 6.62 -23.79
C GLY A 651 -8.89 7.69 -23.93
N ALA A 652 -8.26 8.13 -22.83
CA ALA A 652 -7.01 8.90 -22.92
C ALA A 652 -5.94 8.03 -23.62
N ARG A 653 -5.07 8.65 -24.42
CA ARG A 653 -4.08 7.95 -25.24
C ARG A 653 -2.71 8.56 -25.04
N ALA A 654 -1.71 7.70 -24.91
CA ALA A 654 -0.30 8.09 -24.86
C ALA A 654 0.46 7.36 -25.96
N PHE A 655 0.99 8.11 -26.93
CA PHE A 655 1.82 7.61 -28.02
C PHE A 655 3.29 7.76 -27.66
N LEU A 656 4.04 6.66 -27.62
CA LEU A 656 5.40 6.58 -27.10
C LEU A 656 6.29 5.79 -28.04
N ASN A 657 7.57 6.18 -28.09
CA ASN A 657 8.60 5.35 -28.69
C ASN A 657 9.15 4.40 -27.63
N GLY A 658 9.18 3.11 -27.93
CA GLY A 658 9.61 2.06 -27.01
C GLY A 658 10.76 1.22 -27.56
N GLN A 659 11.65 0.77 -26.68
CA GLN A 659 12.66 -0.23 -26.97
C GLN A 659 12.32 -1.54 -26.24
N ILE A 660 12.27 -2.65 -26.98
CA ILE A 660 12.06 -3.97 -26.39
C ILE A 660 13.36 -4.42 -25.70
N ILE A 661 13.29 -4.62 -24.39
CA ILE A 661 14.44 -5.01 -23.55
C ILE A 661 14.43 -6.48 -23.16
N ARG A 662 13.30 -7.16 -23.29
CA ARG A 662 13.14 -8.59 -22.98
C ARG A 662 11.83 -9.14 -23.55
N VAL A 663 11.87 -10.34 -24.08
CA VAL A 663 10.68 -11.17 -24.38
C VAL A 663 10.77 -12.43 -23.54
N THR A 664 9.66 -12.85 -22.93
CA THR A 664 9.61 -14.07 -22.11
C THR A 664 8.35 -14.85 -22.46
N PRO A 665 8.44 -16.15 -22.81
CA PRO A 665 7.26 -16.99 -22.94
C PRO A 665 6.52 -17.04 -21.61
N GLN A 666 5.21 -16.82 -21.64
CA GLN A 666 4.33 -17.14 -20.52
C GLN A 666 3.84 -18.58 -20.68
N ASN A 667 3.27 -18.89 -21.85
CA ASN A 667 2.78 -20.21 -22.27
C ASN A 667 3.14 -20.42 -23.75
N ASP A 668 2.82 -21.58 -24.33
CA ASP A 668 3.13 -21.92 -25.74
C ASP A 668 2.67 -20.87 -26.77
N ASN A 669 1.58 -20.14 -26.48
CA ASN A 669 1.03 -19.13 -27.38
C ASN A 669 1.23 -17.69 -26.90
N GLN A 670 1.56 -17.46 -25.62
CA GLN A 670 1.57 -16.13 -25.02
C GLN A 670 2.98 -15.67 -24.68
N ILE A 671 3.29 -14.41 -25.00
CA ILE A 671 4.57 -13.79 -24.64
C ILE A 671 4.39 -12.52 -23.82
N ILE A 672 5.36 -12.28 -22.95
CA ILE A 672 5.49 -11.03 -22.20
C ILE A 672 6.64 -10.23 -22.82
N VAL A 673 6.31 -9.08 -23.39
CA VAL A 673 7.24 -8.11 -23.96
C VAL A 673 7.49 -7.01 -22.94
N ALA A 674 8.74 -6.84 -22.50
CA ALA A 674 9.14 -5.71 -21.66
C ALA A 674 9.70 -4.59 -22.53
N VAL A 675 9.13 -3.39 -22.38
CA VAL A 675 9.43 -2.21 -23.18
C VAL A 675 9.94 -1.10 -22.26
N ASP A 676 11.03 -0.46 -22.66
CA ASP A 676 11.60 0.75 -22.05
C ASP A 676 11.24 1.95 -22.94
N PHE A 677 10.74 3.05 -22.36
CA PHE A 677 10.37 4.23 -23.15
C PHE A 677 11.60 5.06 -23.49
N VAL A 678 11.70 5.45 -24.76
CA VAL A 678 12.86 6.15 -25.31
C VAL A 678 12.55 7.64 -25.40
N ASP A 679 13.19 8.43 -24.54
CA ASP A 679 13.19 9.90 -24.53
C ASP A 679 11.80 10.53 -24.83
N PRO A 680 10.77 10.25 -24.02
CA PRO A 680 9.44 10.81 -24.24
C PRO A 680 9.47 12.35 -24.20
N THR A 681 8.84 12.99 -25.18
CA THR A 681 8.67 14.46 -25.17
C THR A 681 7.77 14.89 -24.00
N PRO A 682 7.82 16.16 -23.55
CA PRO A 682 6.95 16.64 -22.47
C PRO A 682 5.45 16.39 -22.71
N VAL A 683 4.98 16.54 -23.95
CA VAL A 683 3.58 16.28 -24.33
C VAL A 683 3.24 14.79 -24.22
N GLN A 684 4.15 13.92 -24.67
CA GLN A 684 3.96 12.47 -24.53
C GLN A 684 3.99 12.03 -23.06
N PHE A 685 4.84 12.67 -22.25
CA PHE A 685 4.91 12.43 -20.82
C PHE A 685 3.63 12.86 -20.11
N ASP A 686 3.11 14.06 -20.39
CA ASP A 686 1.83 14.53 -19.85
C ASP A 686 0.68 13.58 -20.22
N ALA A 687 0.62 13.14 -21.49
CA ALA A 687 -0.37 12.15 -21.94
C ALA A 687 -0.23 10.81 -21.19
N LEU A 688 1.01 10.34 -20.99
CA LEU A 688 1.30 9.14 -20.21
C LEU A 688 0.86 9.27 -18.75
N VAL A 689 1.10 10.42 -18.11
CA VAL A 689 0.65 10.70 -16.74
C VAL A 689 -0.87 10.59 -16.64
N LEU A 690 -1.61 11.17 -17.59
CA LEU A 690 -3.06 11.07 -17.62
C LEU A 690 -3.51 9.61 -17.77
N VAL A 691 -2.95 8.84 -18.70
CA VAL A 691 -3.28 7.42 -18.91
C VAL A 691 -2.96 6.55 -17.69
N LEU A 692 -1.83 6.79 -17.03
CA LEU A 692 -1.38 5.99 -15.88
C LEU A 692 -2.17 6.29 -14.61
N TYR A 693 -2.38 7.57 -14.30
CA TYR A 693 -2.81 8.01 -12.97
C TYR A 693 -4.21 8.65 -12.91
N SER A 694 -4.68 9.26 -14.01
CA SER A 694 -5.94 10.02 -13.98
C SER A 694 -7.08 9.29 -14.67
N ASP A 695 -6.82 8.69 -15.85
CA ASP A 695 -7.76 7.96 -16.68
C ASP A 695 -7.97 6.52 -16.15
N VAL A 696 -8.44 6.47 -14.91
CA VAL A 696 -8.56 5.26 -14.11
C VAL A 696 -10.01 5.09 -13.67
N ASN A 697 -10.63 3.99 -14.07
CA ASN A 697 -11.96 3.61 -13.60
C ASN A 697 -11.89 3.05 -12.18
N GLN A 698 -10.95 2.12 -11.97
CA GLN A 698 -10.74 1.45 -10.69
C GLN A 698 -9.27 1.05 -10.53
N TRP A 699 -8.75 1.26 -9.31
CA TRP A 699 -7.42 0.82 -8.94
C TRP A 699 -7.43 -0.66 -8.52
N TYR A 700 -6.39 -1.41 -8.86
CA TYR A 700 -6.26 -2.83 -8.47
C TYR A 700 -6.36 -3.03 -6.95
N SER A 701 -5.81 -2.11 -6.16
CA SER A 701 -5.89 -2.13 -4.70
C SER A 701 -7.30 -1.90 -4.14
N GLN A 702 -8.27 -1.49 -4.96
CA GLN A 702 -9.66 -1.32 -4.55
C GLN A 702 -10.30 -2.66 -4.17
N GLU A 703 -9.90 -3.76 -4.83
CA GLU A 703 -10.42 -5.12 -4.61
C GLU A 703 -9.27 -6.12 -4.44
N ARG A 704 -8.70 -6.19 -3.23
CA ARG A 704 -7.68 -7.20 -2.90
C ARG A 704 -8.29 -8.60 -2.82
N GLN A 705 -7.62 -9.56 -3.46
CA GLN A 705 -7.97 -10.98 -3.39
C GLN A 705 -7.27 -11.74 -2.25
N ASN A 706 -6.13 -11.24 -1.77
CA ASN A 706 -5.38 -11.90 -0.70
C ASN A 706 -6.07 -11.70 0.65
N LEU A 707 -6.37 -12.80 1.33
CA LEU A 707 -6.90 -12.81 2.69
C LEU A 707 -5.78 -13.07 3.70
N ASP A 708 -5.95 -12.53 4.91
CA ASP A 708 -5.04 -12.85 6.01
C ASP A 708 -5.05 -14.35 6.33
N ASN A 709 -3.86 -14.86 6.60
CA ASN A 709 -3.62 -16.20 7.12
C ASN A 709 -2.64 -16.07 8.29
N PRO A 710 -3.11 -16.16 9.55
CA PRO A 710 -2.28 -15.91 10.72
C PRO A 710 -0.99 -16.74 10.76
N LEU A 711 -1.06 -18.03 10.42
CA LEU A 711 0.11 -18.91 10.35
C LEU A 711 1.05 -18.55 9.19
N GLY A 712 0.47 -18.14 8.06
CA GLY A 712 1.22 -17.63 6.91
C GLY A 712 1.98 -16.34 7.24
N SER A 713 1.31 -15.41 7.93
CA SER A 713 1.88 -14.14 8.40
C SER A 713 3.01 -14.41 9.40
N LEU A 714 2.80 -15.26 10.41
CA LEU A 714 3.87 -15.64 11.36
C LEU A 714 5.08 -16.28 10.66
N ARG A 715 4.85 -17.23 9.74
CA ARG A 715 5.92 -17.87 8.96
C ARG A 715 6.68 -16.84 8.12
N PHE A 716 5.97 -15.89 7.52
CA PHE A 716 6.57 -14.83 6.73
C PHE A 716 7.51 -13.95 7.57
N LEU A 717 7.14 -13.65 8.82
CA LEU A 717 7.97 -12.91 9.77
C LEU A 717 9.23 -13.68 10.18
N MET A 718 9.09 -14.97 10.50
CA MET A 718 10.24 -15.82 10.86
C MET A 718 11.29 -15.89 9.74
N THR A 719 10.87 -15.81 8.47
CA THR A 719 11.79 -15.77 7.31
C THR A 719 12.37 -14.39 7.02
N GLY A 720 11.94 -13.35 7.75
CA GLY A 720 12.28 -11.95 7.49
C GLY A 720 13.79 -11.69 7.53
N LEU A 721 14.51 -12.23 8.52
CA LEU A 721 15.96 -12.11 8.64
C LEU A 721 16.66 -12.62 7.36
N PHE A 722 16.38 -13.87 6.95
CA PHE A 722 17.01 -14.45 5.76
C PHE A 722 16.63 -13.71 4.46
N ARG A 723 15.41 -13.18 4.39
CA ARG A 723 14.93 -12.45 3.21
C ARG A 723 15.58 -11.07 3.08
N ALA A 724 15.68 -10.32 4.19
CA ALA A 724 16.16 -8.93 4.18
C ALA A 724 17.63 -8.81 3.74
N PHE A 725 18.47 -9.81 4.03
CA PHE A 725 19.89 -9.82 3.65
C PHE A 725 20.17 -10.41 2.26
N ARG A 726 19.16 -10.89 1.53
CA ARG A 726 19.35 -11.44 0.17
C ARG A 726 19.58 -10.31 -0.83
N ASP A 727 20.66 -10.36 -1.61
CA ASP A 727 20.90 -9.36 -2.66
C ASP A 727 19.85 -9.42 -3.77
N PRO A 728 19.29 -8.26 -4.19
CA PRO A 728 18.39 -8.24 -5.32
C PRO A 728 19.19 -8.53 -6.59
N LYS A 729 18.91 -9.67 -7.23
CA LYS A 729 19.51 -10.00 -8.53
C LYS A 729 18.74 -9.24 -9.62
N PRO A 730 19.35 -8.27 -10.33
CA PRO A 730 18.67 -7.64 -11.46
C PRO A 730 18.36 -8.70 -12.52
N ALA A 731 17.19 -8.58 -13.15
CA ALA A 731 16.86 -9.44 -14.29
C ALA A 731 17.91 -9.25 -15.39
N GLN A 732 18.45 -10.34 -15.92
CA GLN A 732 19.38 -10.27 -17.05
C GLN A 732 18.66 -9.64 -18.25
N LYS A 733 19.29 -8.61 -18.84
CA LYS A 733 18.82 -8.04 -20.11
C LYS A 733 19.06 -9.10 -21.19
N VAL A 734 17.99 -9.52 -21.86
CA VAL A 734 18.08 -10.40 -23.02
C VAL A 734 17.85 -9.52 -24.23
N THR A 735 18.85 -9.35 -25.07
CA THR A 735 18.72 -8.62 -26.33
C THR A 735 17.73 -9.37 -27.22
N VAL A 736 16.57 -8.78 -27.46
CA VAL A 736 15.57 -9.32 -28.38
C VAL A 736 16.03 -9.01 -29.79
N ARG A 737 15.97 -10.01 -30.67
CA ARG A 737 16.37 -9.89 -32.08
C ARG A 737 15.19 -10.25 -32.96
N LYS A 738 14.99 -9.49 -34.04
CA LYS A 738 14.04 -9.81 -35.11
C LYS A 738 14.55 -11.05 -35.82
N GLN A 739 13.73 -12.08 -35.93
CA GLN A 739 14.05 -13.28 -36.71
C GLN A 739 13.90 -12.91 -38.19
N ILE A 740 14.91 -13.20 -39.00
CA ILE A 740 14.93 -12.85 -40.42
C ILE A 740 15.51 -14.02 -41.23
N SER A 741 15.26 -14.02 -42.54
CA SER A 741 15.98 -14.89 -43.46
C SER A 741 16.49 -14.05 -44.62
N ALA A 742 17.71 -13.54 -44.45
CA ALA A 742 18.32 -12.61 -45.40
C ALA A 742 19.70 -13.09 -45.86
N ALA A 743 20.05 -12.79 -47.11
CA ALA A 743 21.38 -13.06 -47.63
C ALA A 743 22.40 -12.11 -47.00
N ALA A 744 23.49 -12.67 -46.48
CA ALA A 744 24.57 -11.91 -45.90
C ALA A 744 25.94 -12.38 -46.42
N GLN A 745 26.92 -11.49 -46.44
CA GLN A 745 28.31 -11.84 -46.67
C GLN A 745 29.19 -11.18 -45.61
N ILE A 746 30.12 -11.93 -45.05
CA ILE A 746 31.13 -11.42 -44.11
C ILE A 746 32.47 -11.29 -44.84
N TYR A 747 33.09 -10.12 -44.73
CA TYR A 747 34.42 -9.85 -45.28
C TYR A 747 35.48 -10.10 -44.21
N TRP A 748 36.34 -11.10 -44.44
CA TRP A 748 37.41 -11.51 -43.54
C TRP A 748 38.66 -11.87 -44.34
N GLU A 749 39.83 -11.38 -43.90
CA GLU A 749 41.16 -11.65 -44.50
C GLU A 749 41.20 -11.56 -46.04
N GLY A 750 40.52 -10.58 -46.62
CA GLY A 750 40.55 -10.34 -48.07
C GLY A 750 39.51 -11.12 -48.89
N ARG A 751 38.64 -11.94 -48.26
CA ARG A 751 37.61 -12.73 -48.94
C ARG A 751 36.21 -12.48 -48.35
N PHE A 752 35.19 -12.61 -49.19
CA PHE A 752 33.79 -12.62 -48.76
C PHE A 752 33.34 -14.07 -48.55
N HIS A 753 32.76 -14.36 -47.39
CA HIS A 753 32.14 -15.64 -47.06
C HIS A 753 30.62 -15.49 -47.03
N THR A 754 29.92 -16.45 -47.64
CA THR A 754 28.46 -16.40 -47.73
C THR A 754 27.82 -16.86 -46.41
N ALA A 755 26.84 -16.10 -45.94
CA ALA A 755 26.09 -16.35 -44.74
C ALA A 755 24.59 -16.08 -44.94
N THR A 756 23.77 -16.62 -44.05
CA THR A 756 22.38 -16.23 -43.88
C THR A 756 22.27 -15.44 -42.58
N ALA A 757 21.80 -14.21 -42.64
CA ALA A 757 21.44 -13.49 -41.43
C ALA A 757 20.13 -14.07 -40.89
N THR A 758 20.17 -14.65 -39.70
CA THR A 758 19.03 -15.32 -39.06
C THR A 758 18.37 -14.45 -38.00
N GLU A 759 19.13 -13.54 -37.38
CA GLU A 759 18.61 -12.63 -36.38
C GLU A 759 19.26 -11.26 -36.52
N ILE A 760 18.51 -10.17 -36.35
CA ILE A 760 19.06 -8.81 -36.39
C ILE A 760 18.34 -7.90 -35.40
N ASN A 761 19.06 -6.97 -34.80
CA ASN A 761 18.52 -5.79 -34.12
C ASN A 761 19.42 -4.57 -34.39
N THR A 762 19.15 -3.43 -33.77
CA THR A 762 19.95 -2.19 -33.97
C THR A 762 21.40 -2.32 -33.49
N ARG A 763 21.74 -3.37 -32.72
CA ARG A 763 23.04 -3.52 -32.06
C ARG A 763 23.79 -4.79 -32.44
N THR A 764 23.11 -5.82 -32.90
CA THR A 764 23.67 -7.15 -33.15
C THR A 764 23.01 -7.79 -34.35
N VAL A 765 23.76 -8.62 -35.06
CA VAL A 765 23.26 -9.51 -36.12
C VAL A 765 23.87 -10.88 -35.93
N ARG A 766 23.05 -11.92 -36.05
CA ARG A 766 23.45 -13.33 -36.02
C ARG A 766 23.52 -13.83 -37.46
N LEU A 767 24.68 -14.37 -37.81
CA LEU A 767 24.95 -14.93 -39.13
C LEU A 767 25.19 -16.43 -39.01
N GLU A 768 24.52 -17.21 -39.85
CA GLU A 768 24.79 -18.62 -40.07
C GLU A 768 25.57 -18.80 -41.36
N LEU A 769 26.79 -19.34 -41.27
CA LEU A 769 27.64 -19.52 -42.43
C LEU A 769 27.19 -20.70 -43.28
N SER A 770 27.15 -20.48 -44.60
CA SER A 770 26.84 -21.53 -45.57
C SER A 770 28.06 -22.41 -45.87
N GLU A 771 29.27 -21.91 -45.62
CA GLU A 771 30.54 -22.62 -45.87
C GLU A 771 31.04 -23.33 -44.61
N LYS A 772 31.49 -24.59 -44.75
CA LYS A 772 31.98 -25.42 -43.64
C LYS A 772 33.36 -24.99 -43.09
N THR A 773 34.09 -24.13 -43.80
CA THR A 773 35.48 -23.76 -43.46
C THR A 773 35.76 -22.30 -43.81
N ILE A 774 35.76 -21.43 -42.80
CA ILE A 774 36.40 -20.11 -42.86
C ILE A 774 37.88 -20.28 -42.50
N HIS A 775 38.77 -19.59 -43.24
CA HIS A 775 40.18 -19.52 -42.89
C HIS A 775 40.38 -18.77 -41.56
N ASN A 776 41.24 -19.32 -40.68
CA ASN A 776 41.60 -18.72 -39.39
C ASN A 776 40.42 -18.38 -38.46
N LEU A 777 39.39 -19.22 -38.44
CA LEU A 777 38.23 -19.03 -37.56
C LEU A 777 38.62 -18.97 -36.07
N ASP A 778 39.66 -19.69 -35.65
CA ASP A 778 40.18 -19.61 -34.28
C ASP A 778 40.75 -18.22 -33.95
N ASP A 779 41.39 -17.54 -34.91
CA ASP A 779 41.90 -16.18 -34.71
C ASP A 779 40.74 -15.18 -34.55
N MET A 780 39.71 -15.30 -35.38
CA MET A 780 38.48 -14.53 -35.28
C MET A 780 37.78 -14.73 -33.92
N ARG A 781 37.78 -15.96 -33.40
CA ARG A 781 37.18 -16.29 -32.10
C ARG A 781 37.95 -15.69 -30.91
N HIS A 782 39.28 -15.65 -30.96
CA HIS A 782 40.11 -15.12 -29.87
C HIS A 782 40.24 -13.60 -29.93
N ASN A 783 40.50 -13.03 -31.10
CA ASN A 783 40.82 -11.61 -31.26
C ASN A 783 39.60 -10.71 -31.43
N LYS A 784 38.42 -11.27 -31.71
CA LYS A 784 37.15 -10.54 -31.86
C LYS A 784 37.26 -9.28 -32.72
N PRO A 785 37.79 -9.41 -33.96
CA PRO A 785 38.14 -8.28 -34.80
C PRO A 785 36.89 -7.57 -35.35
N PRO A 786 37.02 -6.30 -35.80
CA PRO A 786 36.01 -5.66 -36.63
C PRO A 786 36.01 -6.30 -38.04
N VAL A 787 34.82 -6.58 -38.56
CA VAL A 787 34.57 -7.20 -39.86
C VAL A 787 33.59 -6.36 -40.67
N GLY A 788 33.76 -6.37 -41.99
CA GLY A 788 32.79 -5.77 -42.91
C GLY A 788 31.67 -6.77 -43.20
N ILE A 789 30.42 -6.32 -43.25
CA ILE A 789 29.29 -7.16 -43.66
C ILE A 789 28.48 -6.50 -44.77
N LEU A 790 27.98 -7.34 -45.68
CA LEU A 790 26.99 -7.00 -46.68
C LEU A 790 25.70 -7.73 -46.31
N VAL A 791 24.58 -7.02 -46.24
CA VAL A 791 23.27 -7.61 -45.94
C VAL A 791 22.24 -7.13 -46.95
N SER A 792 21.46 -8.06 -47.50
CA SER A 792 20.36 -7.80 -48.45
C SER A 792 19.25 -8.85 -48.29
N GLN A 793 18.01 -8.54 -48.73
CA GLN A 793 16.90 -9.49 -48.63
C GLN A 793 17.15 -10.75 -49.48
N TYR A 794 17.71 -10.56 -50.67
CA TYR A 794 18.01 -11.61 -51.63
C TYR A 794 19.48 -11.55 -52.02
N SER A 795 20.06 -12.70 -52.39
CA SER A 795 21.46 -12.80 -52.84
C SER A 795 21.73 -12.07 -54.16
N THR A 796 20.67 -11.73 -54.91
CA THR A 796 20.71 -11.05 -56.22
C THR A 796 20.42 -9.54 -56.14
N ASP A 797 20.33 -8.97 -54.94
CA ASP A 797 20.07 -7.54 -54.75
C ASP A 797 21.23 -6.68 -55.29
N PRO A 798 21.00 -5.75 -56.23
CA PRO A 798 22.07 -4.98 -56.87
C PRO A 798 22.77 -3.98 -55.94
N LEU A 799 22.22 -3.66 -54.76
CA LEU A 799 22.78 -2.68 -53.82
C LEU A 799 22.74 -3.17 -52.35
N PRO A 800 23.54 -4.18 -51.97
CA PRO A 800 23.59 -4.65 -50.60
C PRO A 800 24.11 -3.57 -49.65
N LYS A 801 23.52 -3.49 -48.45
CA LYS A 801 23.93 -2.50 -47.45
C LYS A 801 25.24 -2.92 -46.80
N ARG A 802 26.23 -2.03 -46.89
CA ARG A 802 27.57 -2.23 -46.30
C ARG A 802 27.61 -1.69 -44.88
N LEU A 803 27.96 -2.54 -43.92
CA LEU A 803 28.06 -2.22 -42.50
C LEU A 803 29.40 -2.72 -41.93
N ILE A 804 29.80 -2.16 -40.79
CA ILE A 804 30.94 -2.65 -40.00
C ILE A 804 30.40 -3.17 -38.67
N ALA A 805 30.77 -4.39 -38.32
CA ALA A 805 30.40 -5.03 -37.07
C ALA A 805 31.64 -5.64 -36.38
N GLN A 806 31.60 -5.83 -35.08
CA GLN A 806 32.65 -6.48 -34.31
C GLN A 806 32.20 -7.89 -33.92
N VAL A 807 33.09 -8.88 -34.05
CA VAL A 807 32.77 -10.25 -33.65
C VAL A 807 32.59 -10.34 -32.14
N GLU A 808 31.45 -10.88 -31.69
CA GLU A 808 31.15 -11.04 -30.26
C GLU A 808 31.38 -12.48 -29.81
N THR A 809 30.81 -13.45 -30.54
CA THR A 809 30.98 -14.88 -30.32
C THR A 809 31.00 -15.64 -31.65
N VAL A 810 31.68 -16.78 -31.66
CA VAL A 810 31.71 -17.73 -32.78
C VAL A 810 31.40 -19.11 -32.20
N GLU A 811 30.24 -19.67 -32.55
CA GLU A 811 29.81 -21.00 -32.12
C GLU A 811 30.14 -22.02 -33.21
N LEU A 812 30.91 -23.04 -32.84
CA LEU A 812 31.28 -24.14 -33.73
C LEU A 812 30.20 -25.23 -33.73
N PRO A 813 30.06 -25.99 -34.82
CA PRO A 813 29.18 -27.16 -34.85
C PRO A 813 29.55 -28.15 -33.74
N GLY A 814 28.62 -28.38 -32.79
CA GLY A 814 28.84 -29.31 -31.69
C GLY A 814 28.83 -30.77 -32.16
N ARG A 815 29.73 -31.61 -31.59
CA ARG A 815 29.58 -33.07 -31.58
C ARG A 815 28.34 -33.44 -30.75
N MET A 816 27.54 -34.38 -31.28
CA MET A 816 26.26 -34.85 -30.74
C MET A 816 26.18 -34.94 -29.20
N THR A 817 25.11 -34.37 -28.63
CA THR A 817 24.52 -34.89 -27.40
C THR A 817 23.59 -36.05 -27.78
N ASN A 818 23.79 -37.23 -27.19
CA ASN A 818 23.04 -38.46 -27.48
C ASN A 818 21.55 -38.29 -27.14
N ASN A 819 20.69 -38.06 -28.14
CA ASN A 819 19.24 -38.21 -28.03
C ASN A 819 18.77 -39.26 -29.06
N PRO A 820 18.25 -40.43 -28.66
CA PRO A 820 18.02 -41.56 -29.59
C PRO A 820 16.80 -41.43 -30.52
N TYR A 821 16.08 -40.30 -30.52
CA TYR A 821 14.78 -40.17 -31.20
C TYR A 821 14.72 -39.05 -32.24
N SER A 822 15.74 -38.89 -33.08
CA SER A 822 15.64 -37.98 -34.23
C SER A 822 16.24 -38.59 -35.50
N PRO A 823 15.43 -38.93 -36.52
CA PRO A 823 15.91 -39.44 -37.79
C PRO A 823 16.08 -38.28 -38.78
N THR A 824 17.29 -37.72 -38.89
CA THR A 824 17.93 -37.16 -40.11
C THR A 824 19.21 -36.39 -39.74
N SER A 825 20.32 -36.70 -40.40
CA SER A 825 21.61 -36.03 -40.21
C SER A 825 21.70 -34.74 -41.03
N THR A 826 21.57 -33.59 -40.37
CA THR A 826 22.04 -32.29 -40.89
C THR A 826 23.02 -31.71 -39.89
N ALA A 827 24.29 -31.53 -40.32
CA ALA A 827 25.33 -30.90 -39.51
C ALA A 827 24.94 -29.44 -39.18
N SER A 828 25.05 -29.03 -37.92
CA SER A 828 24.75 -27.67 -37.49
C SER A 828 25.70 -26.66 -38.17
N PRO A 829 25.21 -25.51 -38.69
CA PRO A 829 26.06 -24.50 -39.29
C PRO A 829 26.92 -23.76 -38.25
N THR A 830 28.05 -23.20 -38.67
CA THR A 830 28.86 -22.31 -37.82
C THR A 830 28.12 -20.98 -37.67
N VAL A 831 27.92 -20.54 -36.43
CA VAL A 831 27.18 -19.32 -36.10
C VAL A 831 28.16 -18.23 -35.66
N ILE A 832 28.03 -17.04 -36.21
CA ILE A 832 28.78 -15.86 -35.78
C ILE A 832 27.79 -14.82 -35.27
N GLU A 833 28.00 -14.37 -34.02
CA GLU A 833 27.33 -13.18 -33.52
C GLU A 833 28.21 -11.95 -33.71
N LEU A 834 27.64 -10.94 -34.33
CA LEU A 834 28.30 -9.68 -34.63
C LEU A 834 27.58 -8.53 -33.92
N ARG A 835 28.34 -7.53 -33.48
CA ARG A 835 27.85 -6.35 -32.79
C ARG A 835 28.21 -5.06 -33.53
N PHE A 836 27.25 -4.18 -33.76
CA PHE A 836 27.48 -2.87 -34.37
C PHE A 836 28.17 -1.90 -33.37
N PRO A 837 29.35 -1.33 -33.70
CA PRO A 837 30.08 -0.43 -32.82
C PRO A 837 29.35 0.90 -32.58
N LYS A 838 29.22 1.31 -31.31
CA LYS A 838 28.50 2.55 -30.92
C LYS A 838 29.08 3.82 -31.55
N ASN A 839 30.40 3.88 -31.72
CA ASN A 839 31.11 5.02 -32.30
C ASN A 839 30.76 5.26 -33.78
N LEU A 840 30.11 4.30 -34.45
CA LEU A 840 29.69 4.40 -35.85
C LEU A 840 28.17 4.63 -36.01
N ASP A 841 27.42 4.79 -34.92
CA ASP A 841 25.95 4.97 -34.97
C ASP A 841 25.55 6.13 -35.91
N HIS A 842 26.33 7.22 -35.96
CA HIS A 842 26.07 8.38 -36.82
C HIS A 842 26.30 8.11 -38.32
N GLN A 843 27.04 7.06 -38.69
CA GLN A 843 27.39 6.72 -40.08
C GLN A 843 26.59 5.53 -40.62
N GLN A 844 26.21 4.57 -39.75
CA GLN A 844 25.52 3.35 -40.15
C GLN A 844 24.16 3.12 -39.45
N GLY A 845 23.77 3.95 -38.48
CA GLY A 845 22.51 3.81 -37.76
C GLY A 845 21.28 3.84 -38.67
N ASP A 846 21.23 4.79 -39.61
CA ASP A 846 20.11 4.88 -40.56
C ASP A 846 20.08 3.70 -41.55
N LYS A 847 21.25 3.17 -41.92
CA LYS A 847 21.37 1.98 -42.76
C LYS A 847 20.85 0.73 -42.04
N ILE A 848 21.20 0.57 -40.75
CA ILE A 848 20.73 -0.53 -39.90
C ILE A 848 19.22 -0.43 -39.70
N LYS A 849 18.70 0.77 -39.41
CA LYS A 849 17.25 1.01 -39.34
C LYS A 849 16.55 0.67 -40.65
N GLN A 850 17.14 1.02 -41.80
CA GLN A 850 16.60 0.66 -43.10
C GLN A 850 16.62 -0.86 -43.35
N LEU A 851 17.67 -1.57 -42.94
CA LEU A 851 17.72 -3.03 -43.02
C LEU A 851 16.66 -3.70 -42.13
N LEU A 852 16.51 -3.24 -40.89
CA LEU A 852 15.45 -3.74 -40.00
C LEU A 852 14.05 -3.55 -40.60
N LYS A 853 13.88 -2.53 -41.45
CA LYS A 853 12.66 -2.30 -42.23
C LYS A 853 12.49 -3.28 -43.39
N THR A 854 13.53 -3.47 -44.21
CA THR A 854 13.42 -4.25 -45.45
C THR A 854 13.52 -5.76 -45.25
N LEU A 855 14.23 -6.21 -44.22
CA LEU A 855 14.52 -7.63 -44.03
C LEU A 855 13.30 -8.39 -43.47
N LYS A 856 12.88 -9.46 -44.15
CA LYS A 856 11.77 -10.35 -43.77
C LYS A 856 12.26 -11.64 -43.14
#